data_AF-A0A7J4E4K0-F1
#
_entry.id   AF-A0A7J4E4K0-F1
#
_cell.length_a   1.000
_cell.length_b   1.000
_cell.length_c   1.000
_cell.angle_alpha   90.00
_cell.angle_beta   90.00
_cell.angle_gamma   90.00
#
_symmetry.space_group_name_H-M   'P 1'
#
loop_
_entity.id
_entity.type
_entity.pdbx_description
1 polymer ?
#
loop_
_entity_poly.entity_id
_entity_poly.type
_entity_poly.pdbx_seq_one_letter_code
_entity_poly.pdbx_strand_id
1 'polypeptide(L)'
;MGRLFKLPLALLICFMLLSPLYCLEAESEYVHGRVYSLIDGKYYSTTGYVRIYVYSKEGKLIQKTITGKDGMYYFQLEPGSYILKVEKPGYIGRTAFIKLKPESSVKIDFELERRVSPYDVTLVIDGLPEGLHPKINLDGRFQGFAVNGSVYSFRGGTTHRIKLEEAIRAGDERYVIDGSPYVTFNSTGALKFKYLRQFYVRSASSPDLAGWYHEGEALITERRGDLILPNGTRLIFEHWVKDGVALEGNPAVVEVDSSFRIEAKYRRQYLVQVDPGKAEATGGGWYDEGSVAKVSISKLEIEEEELEYHFKGWRGDVETSNATAVFPVDSPKLIYADWEAVVPVQVEAIDPIYVAIISISLLICVARILSGLFIKFKIPEVLGELFAGMLLSPYALGGMRVAGFQIVELNEYVLAFAEIGAILLLFIAGLEVSFGQFKAVGVKSAIVGASGVIAPFFMGAYVSVLLGFDWNVGLIVGATLSATSIAITMRTLEEMGKLRSMEGSIMINSAVIDDVLSLLVLAMVMSIINLGVAPKPLELILLLLKGIMFWFLLMGVVLVVGPRVISMAAKWKAKGTVEAASTAMCFGGAIGAASVGLSPIVGAFSAGMALASSRLLPRIRDYIDKLSMVFSPIFFAVIGAAFNARALNFNTVWIMAVLIAVAIVSKLVGCGMPASALLKDPRRGLRVGIGMISRGEVGLIVAGIGVTSGIIAQDLYAAIITMVILTTVITPIMLKRSYAGEGASAHA
;
A
#
# COMPACT_ATOMS: atom_id res chain seq x y z
N MET A 1 6.87 -53.55 -4.58
CA MET A 1 7.27 -52.29 -3.90
C MET A 1 6.26 -51.22 -4.30
N GLY A 2 5.82 -50.26 -3.48
CA GLY A 2 6.04 -49.92 -2.06
C GLY A 2 5.31 -48.59 -1.82
N ARG A 3 4.46 -48.42 -0.78
CA ARG A 3 4.83 -48.03 0.60
C ARG A 3 5.73 -46.77 0.62
N LEU A 4 5.44 -45.70 1.38
CA LEU A 4 4.53 -45.46 2.52
C LEU A 4 4.13 -43.96 2.58
N PHE A 5 2.88 -43.64 2.97
CA PHE A 5 2.43 -42.67 4.02
C PHE A 5 3.07 -41.24 4.12
N LYS A 6 2.53 -40.21 4.81
CA LYS A 6 1.58 -40.13 5.94
C LYS A 6 0.62 -38.92 5.83
N LEU A 7 -0.66 -39.14 6.15
CA LEU A 7 -1.42 -38.26 7.06
C LEU A 7 -1.24 -38.81 8.50
N PRO A 8 -1.36 -37.99 9.58
CA PRO A 8 -2.63 -37.48 10.11
C PRO A 8 -2.50 -35.97 10.51
N LEU A 9 -3.38 -35.28 11.27
CA LEU A 9 -4.21 -35.68 12.42
C LEU A 9 -5.33 -34.66 12.71
N ALA A 10 -6.58 -35.12 12.72
CA ALA A 10 -7.73 -34.35 13.21
C ALA A 10 -8.85 -35.29 13.69
N LEU A 11 -8.91 -35.54 15.01
CA LEU A 11 -10.06 -36.21 15.64
C LEU A 11 -9.99 -36.04 17.17
N LEU A 12 -10.87 -35.20 17.73
CA LEU A 12 -11.23 -35.30 19.15
C LEU A 12 -12.62 -34.69 19.38
N ILE A 13 -13.60 -35.54 19.67
CA ILE A 13 -14.93 -35.18 20.16
C ILE A 13 -15.16 -36.04 21.40
N CYS A 14 -15.54 -35.40 22.51
CA CYS A 14 -16.55 -35.88 23.47
C CYS A 14 -16.59 -34.97 24.70
N PHE A 15 -17.77 -34.48 25.07
CA PHE A 15 -18.11 -34.25 26.47
C PHE A 15 -19.61 -34.37 26.72
N MET A 16 -19.94 -35.07 27.81
CA MET A 16 -21.23 -35.31 28.46
C MET A 16 -20.86 -35.59 29.94
N LEU A 17 -21.70 -35.42 30.97
CA LEU A 17 -23.17 -35.29 31.09
C LEU A 17 -23.52 -34.71 32.49
N LEU A 18 -24.82 -34.61 32.83
CA LEU A 18 -25.44 -34.38 34.18
C LEU A 18 -25.34 -32.90 34.70
N SER A 19 -26.25 -32.40 35.55
CA SER A 19 -27.20 -33.02 36.51
C SER A 19 -28.63 -32.35 36.54
N PRO A 20 -29.64 -32.84 37.33
CA PRO A 20 -31.08 -32.63 37.00
C PRO A 20 -32.12 -32.28 38.13
N LEU A 21 -33.41 -32.13 37.72
CA LEU A 21 -34.72 -32.49 38.37
C LEU A 21 -35.59 -31.51 39.26
N TYR A 22 -36.84 -31.21 38.78
CA TYR A 22 -38.24 -31.04 39.35
C TYR A 22 -38.56 -30.76 40.86
N CYS A 23 -39.79 -30.41 41.35
CA CYS A 23 -41.04 -29.67 40.93
C CYS A 23 -42.19 -29.77 42.02
N LEU A 24 -43.41 -29.16 41.83
CA LEU A 24 -44.78 -29.42 42.39
C LEU A 24 -45.46 -28.52 43.50
N GLU A 25 -46.83 -28.55 43.58
CA GLU A 25 -47.76 -27.68 44.39
C GLU A 25 -49.11 -28.35 44.89
N ALA A 26 -49.76 -27.77 45.94
CA ALA A 26 -51.23 -27.56 46.26
C ALA A 26 -52.30 -28.62 46.81
N GLU A 27 -53.35 -28.07 47.51
CA GLU A 27 -54.78 -28.53 47.83
C GLU A 27 -55.28 -28.75 49.33
N SER A 28 -56.63 -28.92 49.65
CA SER A 28 -57.31 -28.53 50.97
C SER A 28 -58.78 -29.08 51.33
N GLU A 29 -59.46 -28.86 52.53
CA GLU A 29 -60.97 -29.03 52.92
C GLU A 29 -61.45 -28.69 54.45
N TYR A 30 -62.77 -28.54 54.88
CA TYR A 30 -63.35 -27.64 56.00
C TYR A 30 -64.16 -28.08 57.34
N VAL A 31 -64.38 -27.17 58.37
CA VAL A 31 -65.00 -27.27 59.78
C VAL A 31 -65.61 -25.94 60.41
N HIS A 32 -66.50 -25.90 61.48
CA HIS A 32 -67.05 -24.64 62.14
C HIS A 32 -67.55 -24.62 63.67
N GLY A 33 -67.99 -23.46 64.27
CA GLY A 33 -68.50 -23.30 65.69
C GLY A 33 -68.88 -21.86 66.22
N ARG A 34 -69.13 -21.62 67.54
CA ARG A 34 -69.47 -20.29 68.19
C ARG A 34 -68.86 -20.03 69.62
N VAL A 35 -68.86 -18.81 70.21
CA VAL A 35 -68.31 -18.51 71.58
C VAL A 35 -69.15 -17.54 72.46
N TYR A 36 -69.32 -17.87 73.75
CA TYR A 36 -70.04 -17.10 74.78
C TYR A 36 -69.11 -16.58 75.90
N SER A 37 -69.62 -15.67 76.74
CA SER A 37 -68.95 -15.15 77.93
C SER A 37 -69.85 -15.24 79.17
N LEU A 38 -69.31 -15.64 80.32
CA LEU A 38 -70.01 -15.70 81.60
C LEU A 38 -69.67 -14.46 82.45
N ILE A 39 -70.69 -13.75 82.91
CA ILE A 39 -70.56 -12.62 83.84
C ILE A 39 -71.67 -12.76 84.89
N ASP A 40 -71.29 -12.71 86.17
CA ASP A 40 -72.21 -12.74 87.34
C ASP A 40 -73.35 -13.77 87.25
N GLY A 41 -73.01 -14.98 86.80
CA GLY A 41 -73.93 -16.11 86.71
C GLY A 41 -74.87 -16.14 85.50
N LYS A 42 -74.71 -15.24 84.51
CA LYS A 42 -75.51 -15.22 83.27
C LYS A 42 -74.64 -15.30 82.01
N TYR A 43 -75.14 -16.05 81.03
CA TYR A 43 -74.50 -16.23 79.73
C TYR A 43 -74.90 -15.13 78.74
N TYR A 44 -73.92 -14.58 78.05
CA TYR A 44 -74.12 -13.60 76.98
C TYR A 44 -73.34 -14.02 75.73
N SER A 45 -73.92 -13.77 74.55
CA SER A 45 -73.18 -13.84 73.28
C SER A 45 -72.02 -12.84 73.31
N THR A 46 -70.82 -13.26 72.91
CA THR A 46 -69.63 -12.43 73.10
C THR A 46 -69.58 -11.32 72.06
N THR A 47 -69.93 -10.09 72.47
CA THR A 47 -69.75 -8.85 71.69
C THR A 47 -68.26 -8.45 71.62
N GLY A 48 -67.46 -9.27 70.97
CA GLY A 48 -66.03 -9.01 70.76
C GLY A 48 -65.29 -10.18 70.12
N TYR A 49 -64.35 -9.83 69.25
CA TYR A 49 -63.47 -10.73 68.52
C TYR A 49 -62.65 -11.67 69.45
N VAL A 50 -63.05 -12.93 69.58
CA VAL A 50 -62.34 -13.95 70.38
C VAL A 50 -61.36 -14.72 69.48
N ARG A 51 -60.14 -14.98 69.97
CA ARG A 51 -59.11 -15.72 69.23
C ARG A 51 -59.24 -17.22 69.48
N ILE A 52 -59.28 -18.00 68.41
CA ILE A 52 -59.40 -19.46 68.47
C ILE A 52 -58.25 -20.08 67.70
N TYR A 53 -57.61 -21.07 68.32
CA TYR A 53 -56.37 -21.70 67.87
C TYR A 53 -56.62 -23.22 67.77
N VAL A 54 -56.42 -23.79 66.58
CA VAL A 54 -56.47 -25.23 66.33
C VAL A 54 -55.06 -25.79 66.36
N TYR A 55 -54.81 -26.78 67.20
CA TYR A 55 -53.56 -27.53 67.27
C TYR A 55 -53.76 -28.99 66.86
N SER A 56 -52.70 -29.66 66.42
CA SER A 56 -52.64 -31.12 66.26
C SER A 56 -52.75 -31.84 67.60
N LYS A 57 -52.96 -33.16 67.57
CA LYS A 57 -52.97 -33.99 68.79
C LYS A 57 -51.63 -33.95 69.55
N GLU A 58 -50.52 -33.68 68.85
CA GLU A 58 -49.17 -33.49 69.41
C GLU A 58 -48.94 -32.04 69.91
N GLY A 59 -49.94 -31.15 69.79
CA GLY A 59 -49.85 -29.77 70.27
C GLY A 59 -49.19 -28.78 69.31
N LYS A 60 -48.98 -29.12 68.03
CA LYS A 60 -48.47 -28.19 67.01
C LYS A 60 -49.62 -27.31 66.49
N LEU A 61 -49.47 -25.98 66.47
CA LEU A 61 -50.52 -25.09 65.93
C LEU A 61 -50.70 -25.36 64.41
N ILE A 62 -51.94 -25.61 63.99
CA ILE A 62 -52.32 -25.85 62.58
C ILE A 62 -52.99 -24.61 62.01
N GLN A 63 -54.03 -24.09 62.67
CA GLN A 63 -54.79 -22.95 62.18
C GLN A 63 -55.17 -22.01 63.32
N LYS A 64 -55.39 -20.73 63.00
CA LYS A 64 -55.86 -19.72 63.94
C LYS A 64 -56.88 -18.82 63.23
N THR A 65 -58.01 -18.59 63.88
CA THR A 65 -59.03 -17.64 63.39
C THR A 65 -59.50 -16.75 64.52
N ILE A 66 -60.39 -15.83 64.19
CA ILE A 66 -61.03 -14.91 65.13
C ILE A 66 -62.53 -14.95 64.86
N THR A 67 -63.35 -14.99 65.91
CA THR A 67 -64.82 -15.05 65.76
C THR A 67 -65.38 -13.83 65.02
N GLY A 68 -66.44 -14.02 64.25
CA GLY A 68 -67.28 -12.96 63.74
C GLY A 68 -67.93 -12.11 64.85
N LYS A 69 -68.59 -11.01 64.48
CA LYS A 69 -69.24 -10.09 65.43
C LYS A 69 -70.40 -10.71 66.22
N ASP A 70 -70.90 -11.85 65.78
CA ASP A 70 -71.95 -12.67 66.40
C ASP A 70 -71.38 -13.91 67.16
N GLY A 71 -70.06 -13.99 67.30
CA GLY A 71 -69.35 -15.08 67.96
C GLY A 71 -69.08 -16.33 67.11
N MET A 72 -69.54 -16.43 65.86
CA MET A 72 -69.32 -17.61 65.00
C MET A 72 -67.88 -17.72 64.47
N TYR A 73 -67.43 -18.93 64.13
CA TYR A 73 -66.13 -19.19 63.50
C TYR A 73 -66.17 -20.38 62.53
N TYR A 74 -65.22 -20.44 61.59
CA TYR A 74 -64.98 -21.59 60.71
C TYR A 74 -63.47 -21.78 60.41
N PHE A 75 -63.11 -22.98 59.95
CA PHE A 75 -61.73 -23.49 59.84
C PHE A 75 -61.59 -24.46 58.66
N GLN A 76 -60.39 -24.63 58.11
CA GLN A 76 -60.07 -25.62 57.08
C GLN A 76 -59.17 -26.71 57.67
N LEU A 77 -59.68 -27.94 57.85
CA LEU A 77 -59.02 -29.06 58.54
C LEU A 77 -59.37 -30.41 57.90
N GLU A 78 -58.32 -31.19 57.61
CA GLU A 78 -58.39 -32.56 57.12
C GLU A 78 -58.99 -33.57 58.15
N PRO A 79 -59.24 -34.84 57.78
CA PRO A 79 -59.68 -35.89 58.70
C PRO A 79 -58.64 -36.27 59.79
N GLY A 80 -58.63 -35.51 60.89
CA GLY A 80 -57.67 -35.70 61.98
C GLY A 80 -58.24 -35.56 63.39
N SER A 81 -57.35 -35.57 64.39
CA SER A 81 -57.68 -35.29 65.79
C SER A 81 -56.96 -34.01 66.24
N TYR A 82 -57.72 -33.04 66.75
CA TYR A 82 -57.26 -31.68 66.97
C TYR A 82 -57.67 -31.14 68.34
N ILE A 83 -57.00 -30.07 68.76
CA ILE A 83 -57.19 -29.40 70.04
C ILE A 83 -57.54 -27.94 69.76
N LEU A 84 -58.75 -27.49 70.11
CA LEU A 84 -59.15 -26.09 69.94
C LEU A 84 -59.01 -25.35 71.27
N LYS A 85 -58.16 -24.32 71.28
CA LYS A 85 -57.94 -23.42 72.42
C LYS A 85 -58.55 -22.04 72.12
N VAL A 86 -59.22 -21.46 73.11
CA VAL A 86 -59.91 -20.17 73.02
C VAL A 86 -59.32 -19.21 74.04
N GLU A 87 -58.89 -18.03 73.58
CA GLU A 87 -58.25 -17.01 74.41
C GLU A 87 -58.86 -15.62 74.19
N LYS A 88 -59.13 -14.92 75.30
CA LYS A 88 -59.64 -13.54 75.33
C LYS A 88 -58.82 -12.76 76.36
N PRO A 89 -58.17 -11.64 76.01
CA PRO A 89 -57.35 -10.87 76.95
C PRO A 89 -58.13 -10.44 78.20
N GLY A 90 -57.49 -10.53 79.37
CA GLY A 90 -58.13 -10.30 80.66
C GLY A 90 -58.97 -11.48 81.18
N TYR A 91 -59.14 -12.55 80.39
CA TYR A 91 -59.89 -13.75 80.76
C TYR A 91 -59.01 -15.03 80.82
N ILE A 92 -59.48 -16.04 81.55
CA ILE A 92 -58.90 -17.38 81.62
C ILE A 92 -59.31 -18.16 80.36
N GLY A 93 -58.33 -18.60 79.57
CA GLY A 93 -58.56 -19.37 78.34
C GLY A 93 -59.01 -20.82 78.60
N ARG A 94 -59.82 -21.38 77.69
CA ARG A 94 -60.29 -22.78 77.75
C ARG A 94 -59.91 -23.57 76.50
N THR A 95 -59.98 -24.89 76.59
CA THR A 95 -59.50 -25.83 75.56
C THR A 95 -60.47 -27.01 75.41
N ALA A 96 -60.74 -27.44 74.18
CA ALA A 96 -61.52 -28.63 73.85
C ALA A 96 -60.76 -29.54 72.86
N PHE A 97 -61.14 -30.81 72.80
CA PHE A 97 -60.50 -31.83 71.95
C PHE A 97 -61.51 -32.42 70.99
N ILE A 98 -61.13 -32.59 69.72
CA ILE A 98 -62.04 -32.94 68.62
C ILE A 98 -61.45 -34.05 67.75
N LYS A 99 -62.30 -34.81 67.07
CA LYS A 99 -61.88 -35.79 66.07
C LYS A 99 -62.83 -35.79 64.88
N LEU A 100 -62.29 -35.48 63.71
CA LEU A 100 -62.98 -35.49 62.44
C LEU A 100 -62.73 -36.83 61.73
N LYS A 101 -63.69 -37.25 60.94
CA LYS A 101 -63.61 -38.35 59.97
C LYS A 101 -63.71 -37.76 58.55
N PRO A 102 -63.33 -38.50 57.49
CA PRO A 102 -63.70 -38.13 56.13
C PRO A 102 -65.20 -37.85 56.04
N GLU A 103 -65.57 -36.86 55.22
CA GLU A 103 -66.98 -36.46 54.95
C GLU A 103 -67.81 -36.05 56.20
N SER A 104 -67.18 -35.60 57.29
CA SER A 104 -67.89 -35.21 58.52
C SER A 104 -67.64 -33.75 58.95
N SER A 105 -68.72 -32.99 59.14
CA SER A 105 -68.68 -31.65 59.74
C SER A 105 -69.02 -31.70 61.23
N VAL A 106 -68.39 -30.85 62.03
CA VAL A 106 -68.52 -30.80 63.50
C VAL A 106 -68.69 -29.35 63.95
N LYS A 107 -69.59 -29.12 64.92
CA LYS A 107 -69.89 -27.82 65.54
C LYS A 107 -69.63 -27.85 67.05
N ILE A 108 -68.94 -26.84 67.59
CA ILE A 108 -68.55 -26.72 69.02
C ILE A 108 -68.69 -25.27 69.50
N ASP A 109 -69.04 -25.07 70.78
CA ASP A 109 -69.17 -23.76 71.43
C ASP A 109 -68.31 -23.65 72.75
N PHE A 110 -67.99 -22.43 73.26
CA PHE A 110 -67.04 -22.18 74.38
C PHE A 110 -67.42 -21.02 75.36
N GLU A 111 -66.80 -20.97 76.56
CA GLU A 111 -67.05 -20.04 77.73
C GLU A 111 -65.74 -19.66 78.51
N LEU A 112 -65.66 -18.55 79.30
CA LEU A 112 -64.38 -17.98 79.87
C LEU A 112 -64.50 -17.13 81.21
N GLU A 113 -63.44 -17.07 82.07
CA GLU A 113 -63.35 -16.44 83.44
C GLU A 113 -62.23 -15.33 83.67
N ARG A 114 -61.78 -14.83 84.88
CA ARG A 114 -60.92 -13.57 85.07
C ARG A 114 -59.81 -13.53 86.21
N ARG A 115 -58.89 -12.51 86.31
CA ARG A 115 -57.70 -12.37 87.28
C ARG A 115 -57.20 -10.91 87.71
N VAL A 116 -56.25 -10.76 88.71
CA VAL A 116 -55.67 -9.50 89.39
C VAL A 116 -54.17 -9.63 89.91
N SER A 117 -53.38 -8.58 90.32
CA SER A 117 -51.88 -8.60 90.68
C SER A 117 -51.25 -7.42 91.56
N PRO A 118 -50.01 -7.52 92.19
CA PRO A 118 -49.27 -6.46 92.99
C PRO A 118 -47.69 -6.26 92.78
N TYR A 119 -47.03 -5.13 93.18
CA TYR A 119 -45.53 -4.84 93.10
C TYR A 119 -44.92 -3.78 94.09
N ASP A 120 -43.58 -3.51 94.07
CA ASP A 120 -42.79 -3.20 95.30
C ASP A 120 -41.64 -2.09 95.38
N VAL A 121 -40.86 -1.65 94.36
CA VAL A 121 -39.55 -0.85 94.49
C VAL A 121 -39.31 0.27 93.41
N THR A 122 -38.23 1.13 93.36
CA THR A 122 -38.07 2.33 92.43
C THR A 122 -36.62 2.78 91.96
N LEU A 123 -36.43 3.41 90.76
CA LEU A 123 -35.19 4.04 90.18
C LEU A 123 -35.48 5.29 89.26
N VAL A 124 -34.51 6.21 89.01
CA VAL A 124 -34.63 7.45 88.16
C VAL A 124 -33.55 7.58 87.03
N ILE A 125 -33.84 8.30 85.93
CA ILE A 125 -32.94 8.55 84.76
C ILE A 125 -32.71 10.05 84.46
N ASP A 126 -31.50 10.43 84.05
CA ASP A 126 -31.04 11.78 83.67
C ASP A 126 -30.01 11.76 82.51
N GLY A 127 -29.66 12.93 81.94
CA GLY A 127 -28.60 13.11 80.95
C GLY A 127 -28.98 12.77 79.50
N LEU A 128 -30.26 12.60 79.21
CA LEU A 128 -30.77 12.41 77.85
C LEU A 128 -30.82 13.76 77.11
N PRO A 129 -30.67 13.82 75.77
CA PRO A 129 -30.71 15.08 75.02
C PRO A 129 -32.08 15.75 75.12
N GLU A 130 -32.11 17.08 75.17
CA GLU A 130 -33.36 17.84 75.30
C GLU A 130 -34.31 17.57 74.13
N GLY A 131 -35.60 17.44 74.43
CA GLY A 131 -36.64 17.11 73.44
C GLY A 131 -36.61 15.67 72.90
N LEU A 132 -35.56 14.87 73.17
CA LEU A 132 -35.45 13.49 72.68
C LEU A 132 -35.85 12.46 73.75
N HIS A 133 -36.41 11.34 73.28
CA HIS A 133 -36.98 10.29 74.11
C HIS A 133 -36.46 8.93 73.63
N PRO A 134 -35.24 8.50 74.02
CA PRO A 134 -34.68 7.21 73.61
C PRO A 134 -35.54 6.04 74.10
N LYS A 135 -35.57 4.95 73.32
CA LYS A 135 -36.13 3.69 73.83
C LYS A 135 -35.29 3.16 74.99
N ILE A 136 -35.98 2.59 75.97
CA ILE A 136 -35.41 1.87 77.10
C ILE A 136 -35.90 0.43 77.10
N ASN A 137 -35.00 -0.51 77.34
CA ASN A 137 -35.30 -1.93 77.53
C ASN A 137 -34.78 -2.38 78.90
N LEU A 138 -35.68 -2.93 79.71
CA LEU A 138 -35.42 -3.41 81.07
C LEU A 138 -35.49 -4.95 81.09
N ASP A 139 -34.39 -5.58 81.49
CA ASP A 139 -34.17 -7.04 81.57
C ASP A 139 -34.47 -7.83 80.28
N GLY A 140 -34.51 -7.15 79.12
CA GLY A 140 -34.95 -7.76 77.86
C GLY A 140 -36.46 -7.98 77.77
N ARG A 141 -37.25 -7.54 78.75
CA ARG A 141 -38.67 -7.90 78.93
C ARG A 141 -39.65 -6.74 78.86
N PHE A 142 -39.28 -5.57 79.39
CA PHE A 142 -40.10 -4.36 79.32
C PHE A 142 -39.45 -3.36 78.38
N GLN A 143 -40.23 -2.80 77.45
CA GLN A 143 -39.77 -1.78 76.51
C GLN A 143 -40.68 -0.55 76.60
N GLY A 144 -40.05 0.62 76.57
CA GLY A 144 -40.74 1.91 76.57
C GLY A 144 -39.83 3.02 76.07
N PHE A 145 -40.16 4.27 76.38
CA PHE A 145 -39.30 5.42 76.17
C PHE A 145 -38.90 6.03 77.51
N ALA A 146 -37.70 6.61 77.58
CA ALA A 146 -37.21 7.35 78.74
C ALA A 146 -37.16 8.84 78.44
N VAL A 147 -37.50 9.65 79.44
CA VAL A 147 -37.29 11.11 79.47
C VAL A 147 -36.53 11.49 80.74
N ASN A 148 -35.84 12.64 80.76
CA ASN A 148 -35.16 13.10 81.97
C ASN A 148 -36.16 13.21 83.13
N GLY A 149 -35.81 12.62 84.28
CA GLY A 149 -36.70 12.47 85.44
C GLY A 149 -37.65 11.27 85.41
N SER A 150 -37.57 10.37 84.41
CA SER A 150 -38.40 9.14 84.38
C SER A 150 -38.14 8.22 85.56
N VAL A 151 -39.22 7.74 86.18
CA VAL A 151 -39.21 6.93 87.40
C VAL A 151 -39.77 5.53 87.11
N TYR A 152 -39.01 4.48 87.38
CA TYR A 152 -39.38 3.08 87.11
C TYR A 152 -39.41 2.24 88.38
N SER A 153 -40.41 1.34 88.48
CA SER A 153 -40.66 0.58 89.71
C SER A 153 -40.64 -0.95 89.53
N PHE A 154 -40.05 -1.65 90.50
CA PHE A 154 -39.63 -3.05 90.42
C PHE A 154 -39.99 -3.85 91.70
N ARG A 155 -39.15 -4.82 92.09
CA ARG A 155 -39.32 -5.68 93.28
C ARG A 155 -38.03 -5.72 94.12
N GLY A 156 -38.15 -5.87 95.43
CA GLY A 156 -37.00 -5.88 96.33
C GLY A 156 -36.09 -7.10 96.15
N GLY A 157 -34.78 -6.87 96.13
CA GLY A 157 -33.75 -7.93 96.19
C GLY A 157 -33.22 -8.46 94.86
N THR A 158 -33.63 -7.91 93.71
CA THR A 158 -33.17 -8.36 92.38
C THR A 158 -32.25 -7.36 91.69
N THR A 159 -31.20 -7.86 91.03
CA THR A 159 -30.35 -7.08 90.11
C THR A 159 -31.03 -7.00 88.75
N HIS A 160 -31.10 -5.80 88.20
CA HIS A 160 -31.76 -5.48 86.93
C HIS A 160 -30.76 -4.87 85.93
N ARG A 161 -30.99 -5.05 84.63
CA ARG A 161 -30.20 -4.47 83.53
C ARG A 161 -31.06 -3.55 82.67
N ILE A 162 -30.60 -2.31 82.52
CA ILE A 162 -31.10 -1.36 81.52
C ILE A 162 -30.26 -1.49 80.25
N LYS A 163 -30.89 -1.46 79.09
CA LYS A 163 -30.30 -1.02 77.82
C LYS A 163 -31.03 0.24 77.35
N LEU A 164 -30.30 1.30 77.00
CA LEU A 164 -30.83 2.43 76.23
C LEU A 164 -30.59 2.27 74.72
N GLU A 165 -31.38 2.99 73.93
CA GLU A 165 -31.21 3.11 72.48
C GLU A 165 -29.85 3.74 72.15
N GLU A 166 -29.00 2.98 71.46
CA GLU A 166 -27.60 3.30 71.18
C GLU A 166 -27.41 4.56 70.34
N ALA A 167 -28.36 4.84 69.44
CA ALA A 167 -28.38 6.02 68.59
C ALA A 167 -29.80 6.53 68.36
N ILE A 168 -30.05 7.80 68.71
CA ILE A 168 -31.32 8.50 68.51
C ILE A 168 -31.20 9.40 67.28
N ARG A 169 -32.14 9.35 66.32
CA ARG A 169 -32.17 10.29 65.18
C ARG A 169 -33.04 11.51 65.50
N ALA A 170 -32.59 12.68 65.09
CA ALA A 170 -33.30 13.95 65.21
C ALA A 170 -33.23 14.69 63.87
N GLY A 171 -34.16 14.41 62.96
CA GLY A 171 -34.07 14.90 61.58
C GLY A 171 -32.84 14.35 60.85
N ASP A 172 -31.96 15.24 60.42
CA ASP A 172 -30.76 14.93 59.62
C ASP A 172 -29.50 14.62 60.45
N GLU A 173 -29.60 14.69 61.78
CA GLU A 173 -28.52 14.37 62.74
C GLU A 173 -28.88 13.17 63.63
N ARG A 174 -27.89 12.62 64.34
CA ARG A 174 -28.11 11.60 65.38
C ARG A 174 -27.26 11.84 66.61
N TYR A 175 -27.77 11.39 67.74
CA TYR A 175 -27.10 11.39 69.04
C TYR A 175 -26.75 9.95 69.42
N VAL A 176 -25.47 9.65 69.60
CA VAL A 176 -24.95 8.30 69.93
C VAL A 176 -24.42 8.29 71.37
N ILE A 177 -24.67 7.22 72.14
CA ILE A 177 -24.21 7.12 73.53
C ILE A 177 -22.67 7.13 73.59
N ASP A 178 -22.12 7.99 74.44
CA ASP A 178 -20.68 8.06 74.74
C ASP A 178 -20.30 6.97 75.77
N GLY A 179 -20.15 5.73 75.29
CA GLY A 179 -19.78 4.56 76.10
C GLY A 179 -20.80 3.42 76.03
N SER A 180 -20.98 2.71 77.15
CA SER A 180 -21.87 1.54 77.21
C SER A 180 -23.35 1.94 77.18
N PRO A 181 -24.18 1.38 76.28
CA PRO A 181 -25.63 1.52 76.31
C PRO A 181 -26.28 0.66 77.40
N TYR A 182 -25.52 -0.24 78.05
CA TYR A 182 -25.97 -1.13 79.12
C TYR A 182 -25.50 -0.64 80.49
N VAL A 183 -26.42 -0.62 81.47
CA VAL A 183 -26.12 -0.38 82.88
C VAL A 183 -26.87 -1.40 83.75
N THR A 184 -26.21 -1.96 84.77
CA THR A 184 -26.83 -2.85 85.76
C THR A 184 -26.94 -2.18 87.12
N PHE A 185 -28.08 -2.34 87.79
CA PHE A 185 -28.37 -1.77 89.10
C PHE A 185 -29.06 -2.81 90.02
N ASN A 186 -28.92 -2.64 91.33
CA ASN A 186 -29.51 -3.51 92.35
C ASN A 186 -30.05 -2.73 93.57
N SER A 187 -30.08 -1.40 93.48
CA SER A 187 -30.46 -0.47 94.54
C SER A 187 -31.01 0.83 93.92
N THR A 188 -31.72 1.63 94.73
CA THR A 188 -32.28 2.91 94.32
C THR A 188 -31.18 3.92 93.98
N GLY A 189 -31.27 4.56 92.82
CA GLY A 189 -30.30 5.56 92.39
C GLY A 189 -30.75 6.34 91.15
N ALA A 190 -29.85 7.17 90.63
CA ALA A 190 -30.01 7.93 89.40
C ALA A 190 -28.92 7.54 88.39
N LEU A 191 -29.28 7.40 87.12
CA LEU A 191 -28.35 7.11 86.02
C LEU A 191 -28.23 8.31 85.09
N LYS A 192 -27.01 8.76 84.82
CA LYS A 192 -26.74 9.87 83.90
C LYS A 192 -25.98 9.39 82.67
N PHE A 193 -26.49 9.72 81.49
CA PHE A 193 -25.86 9.40 80.21
C PHE A 193 -25.20 10.63 79.59
N LYS A 194 -24.33 10.39 78.60
CA LYS A 194 -23.74 11.42 77.72
C LYS A 194 -23.90 10.93 76.29
N TYR A 195 -24.15 11.87 75.39
CA TYR A 195 -24.31 11.61 73.96
C TYR A 195 -23.33 12.46 73.14
N LEU A 196 -22.79 11.88 72.08
CA LEU A 196 -22.05 12.58 71.03
C LEU A 196 -22.98 12.86 69.87
N ARG A 197 -22.96 14.09 69.35
CA ARG A 197 -23.66 14.48 68.13
C ARG A 197 -22.90 13.94 66.92
N GLN A 198 -23.64 13.46 65.93
CA GLN A 198 -23.11 13.01 64.64
C GLN A 198 -23.99 13.49 63.49
N PHE A 199 -23.34 13.88 62.41
CA PHE A 199 -23.95 14.31 61.16
C PHE A 199 -23.77 13.25 60.06
N TYR A 200 -24.66 13.25 59.07
CA TYR A 200 -24.62 12.30 57.97
C TYR A 200 -24.10 12.95 56.68
N VAL A 201 -22.91 12.53 56.27
CA VAL A 201 -22.31 12.94 54.99
C VAL A 201 -22.93 12.11 53.87
N ARG A 202 -23.46 12.78 52.85
CA ARG A 202 -24.11 12.16 51.70
C ARG A 202 -23.17 12.19 50.49
N SER A 203 -22.65 11.04 50.06
CA SER A 203 -21.85 10.93 48.83
C SER A 203 -22.41 9.85 47.90
N ALA A 204 -22.84 10.26 46.71
CA ALA A 204 -23.29 9.35 45.65
C ALA A 204 -22.13 8.93 44.73
N SER A 205 -21.13 9.79 44.56
CA SER A 205 -19.96 9.53 43.69
C SER A 205 -18.82 8.77 44.38
N SER A 206 -18.86 8.62 45.70
CA SER A 206 -17.85 7.91 46.49
C SER A 206 -18.49 7.38 47.79
N PRO A 207 -19.18 6.23 47.73
CA PRO A 207 -19.93 5.68 48.87
C PRO A 207 -19.12 5.45 50.14
N ASP A 208 -17.80 5.28 50.02
CA ASP A 208 -16.87 5.12 51.14
C ASP A 208 -16.78 6.36 52.05
N LEU A 209 -17.22 7.53 51.54
CA LEU A 209 -17.36 8.79 52.28
C LEU A 209 -18.79 9.02 52.81
N ALA A 210 -19.75 8.11 52.55
CA ALA A 210 -21.16 8.27 52.91
C ALA A 210 -21.46 7.67 54.29
N GLY A 211 -21.15 8.42 55.35
CA GLY A 211 -21.10 7.92 56.72
C GLY A 211 -21.68 8.87 57.77
N TRP A 212 -21.76 8.37 59.00
CA TRP A 212 -22.05 9.18 60.19
C TRP A 212 -20.73 9.55 60.88
N TYR A 213 -20.41 10.84 60.87
CA TYR A 213 -19.18 11.40 61.43
C TYR A 213 -19.50 12.27 62.65
N HIS A 214 -18.54 12.43 63.56
CA HIS A 214 -18.69 13.26 64.75
C HIS A 214 -18.65 14.75 64.42
N GLU A 215 -19.36 15.54 65.24
CA GLU A 215 -19.28 17.00 65.22
C GLU A 215 -17.82 17.44 65.47
N GLY A 216 -17.23 18.16 64.52
CA GLY A 216 -15.81 18.56 64.52
C GLY A 216 -14.82 17.51 63.98
N GLU A 217 -15.29 16.41 63.38
CA GLU A 217 -14.42 15.42 62.73
C GLU A 217 -13.92 15.93 61.36
N ALA A 218 -12.67 15.61 61.00
CA ALA A 218 -12.06 16.05 59.74
C ALA A 218 -12.15 14.97 58.65
N LEU A 219 -13.09 15.13 57.71
CA LEU A 219 -13.26 14.25 56.55
C LEU A 219 -12.18 14.54 55.51
N ILE A 220 -11.31 13.55 55.24
CA ILE A 220 -10.33 13.61 54.15
C ILE A 220 -10.93 12.99 52.89
N THR A 221 -11.08 13.79 51.84
CA THR A 221 -11.63 13.35 50.55
C THR A 221 -10.52 13.23 49.51
N GLU A 222 -10.08 12.00 49.24
CA GLU A 222 -9.02 11.69 48.27
C GLU A 222 -9.58 10.90 47.08
N ARG A 223 -9.23 11.30 45.85
CA ARG A 223 -9.49 10.53 44.63
C ARG A 223 -8.19 10.18 43.93
N ARG A 224 -7.90 8.89 43.77
CA ARG A 224 -6.74 8.37 43.02
C ARG A 224 -7.17 7.74 41.70
N GLY A 225 -6.49 8.13 40.62
CA GLY A 225 -6.60 7.53 39.28
C GLY A 225 -7.83 7.93 38.46
N ASP A 226 -7.70 7.83 37.14
CA ASP A 226 -8.79 7.94 36.17
C ASP A 226 -9.78 6.77 36.32
N LEU A 227 -11.08 7.05 36.20
CA LEU A 227 -12.10 6.01 36.09
C LEU A 227 -12.28 5.63 34.62
N ILE A 228 -11.55 4.60 34.17
CA ILE A 228 -11.77 3.99 32.84
C ILE A 228 -12.99 3.07 32.91
N LEU A 229 -14.00 3.36 32.08
CA LEU A 229 -15.24 2.59 31.96
C LEU A 229 -15.13 1.58 30.81
N PRO A 230 -15.80 0.41 30.87
CA PRO A 230 -15.70 -0.63 29.83
C PRO A 230 -16.19 -0.21 28.44
N ASN A 231 -16.91 0.90 28.33
CA ASN A 231 -17.49 1.43 27.09
C ASN A 231 -16.57 2.42 26.34
N GLY A 232 -15.26 2.44 26.62
CA GLY A 232 -14.32 3.37 25.97
C GLY A 232 -14.49 4.83 26.41
N THR A 233 -15.04 5.07 27.60
CA THR A 233 -15.09 6.39 28.25
C THR A 233 -14.12 6.39 29.44
N ARG A 234 -13.41 7.49 29.70
CA ARG A 234 -12.74 7.72 30.99
C ARG A 234 -13.23 8.99 31.66
N LEU A 235 -13.39 8.92 32.98
CA LEU A 235 -13.72 10.08 33.82
C LEU A 235 -12.43 10.51 34.52
N ILE A 236 -11.90 11.68 34.15
CA ILE A 236 -10.73 12.28 34.80
C ILE A 236 -11.24 13.17 35.93
N PHE A 237 -10.78 12.93 37.16
CA PHE A 237 -11.17 13.72 38.32
C PHE A 237 -10.68 15.17 38.19
N GLU A 238 -11.52 16.13 38.59
CA GLU A 238 -11.18 17.56 38.56
C GLU A 238 -11.12 18.17 39.95
N HIS A 239 -12.22 18.09 40.71
CA HIS A 239 -12.35 18.71 42.03
C HIS A 239 -13.47 18.06 42.87
N TRP A 240 -13.41 18.27 44.18
CA TRP A 240 -14.50 17.93 45.11
C TRP A 240 -15.48 19.10 45.25
N VAL A 241 -16.71 18.81 45.67
CA VAL A 241 -17.79 19.80 45.86
C VAL A 241 -18.55 19.52 47.16
N LYS A 242 -18.59 20.48 48.11
CA LYS A 242 -19.47 20.47 49.31
C LYS A 242 -20.71 21.31 49.00
N ASP A 243 -21.90 20.71 49.05
CA ASP A 243 -23.21 21.37 48.87
C ASP A 243 -23.36 22.29 47.63
N GLY A 244 -22.61 22.00 46.56
CA GLY A 244 -22.60 22.78 45.31
C GLY A 244 -21.43 23.75 45.16
N VAL A 245 -20.64 23.98 46.21
CA VAL A 245 -19.42 24.81 46.19
C VAL A 245 -18.19 23.92 45.96
N ALA A 246 -17.33 24.29 45.00
CA ALA A 246 -16.09 23.59 44.73
C ALA A 246 -15.06 23.75 45.86
N LEU A 247 -14.30 22.68 46.12
CA LEU A 247 -13.22 22.63 47.09
C LEU A 247 -11.87 22.63 46.37
N GLU A 248 -10.89 23.33 46.95
CA GLU A 248 -9.51 23.31 46.44
C GLU A 248 -8.75 22.07 46.93
N GLY A 249 -7.96 21.47 46.02
CA GLY A 249 -7.06 20.36 46.32
C GLY A 249 -7.65 18.96 46.21
N ASN A 250 -6.74 17.98 46.20
CA ASN A 250 -7.03 16.55 46.26
C ASN A 250 -5.80 15.85 46.87
N PRO A 251 -5.86 15.33 48.11
CA PRO A 251 -7.02 15.32 48.99
C PRO A 251 -7.48 16.73 49.42
N ALA A 252 -8.80 16.91 49.55
CA ALA A 252 -9.40 18.06 50.24
C ALA A 252 -9.87 17.63 51.64
N VAL A 253 -9.76 18.53 52.62
CA VAL A 253 -10.16 18.26 54.03
C VAL A 253 -11.36 19.11 54.38
N VAL A 254 -12.40 18.49 54.94
CA VAL A 254 -13.67 19.14 55.30
C VAL A 254 -14.00 18.82 56.76
N GLU A 255 -14.17 19.85 57.59
CA GLU A 255 -14.68 19.69 58.95
C GLU A 255 -16.19 19.40 58.94
N VAL A 256 -16.62 18.45 59.77
CA VAL A 256 -18.02 18.02 59.87
C VAL A 256 -18.75 18.86 60.92
N ASP A 257 -19.23 20.00 60.44
CA ASP A 257 -20.05 21.00 61.13
C ASP A 257 -21.57 20.74 61.04
N SER A 258 -21.99 19.96 60.04
CA SER A 258 -23.38 19.76 59.64
C SER A 258 -23.53 18.54 58.71
N SER A 259 -24.77 18.13 58.41
CA SER A 259 -25.06 17.05 57.45
C SER A 259 -25.04 17.55 56.00
N PHE A 260 -23.89 17.47 55.33
CA PHE A 260 -23.67 17.95 53.96
C PHE A 260 -23.69 16.85 52.89
N ARG A 261 -23.79 17.27 51.62
CA ARG A 261 -23.56 16.44 50.42
C ARG A 261 -22.18 16.72 49.84
N ILE A 262 -21.41 15.66 49.58
CA ILE A 262 -20.10 15.77 48.93
C ILE A 262 -20.04 14.98 47.63
N GLU A 263 -19.53 15.60 46.58
CA GLU A 263 -19.43 15.02 45.24
C GLU A 263 -18.04 15.19 44.65
N ALA A 264 -17.57 14.19 43.91
CA ALA A 264 -16.43 14.31 43.01
C ALA A 264 -16.94 14.74 41.63
N LYS A 265 -16.37 15.80 41.06
CA LYS A 265 -16.60 16.20 39.67
C LYS A 265 -15.50 15.63 38.77
N TYR A 266 -15.89 15.25 37.57
CA TYR A 266 -15.03 14.64 36.57
C TYR A 266 -15.33 15.23 35.20
N ARG A 267 -14.31 15.48 34.39
CA ARG A 267 -14.49 15.66 32.94
C ARG A 267 -14.51 14.30 32.25
N ARG A 268 -15.27 14.21 31.16
CA ARG A 268 -15.37 13.01 30.33
C ARG A 268 -14.38 13.11 29.17
N GLN A 269 -13.67 12.02 28.94
CA GLN A 269 -12.93 11.79 27.71
C GLN A 269 -13.39 10.49 27.06
N TYR A 270 -13.38 10.46 25.74
CA TYR A 270 -13.74 9.29 24.95
C TYR A 270 -12.53 8.76 24.20
N LEU A 271 -12.48 7.43 24.03
CA LEU A 271 -11.43 6.75 23.29
C LEU A 271 -11.80 6.75 21.79
N VAL A 272 -10.89 7.28 20.99
CA VAL A 272 -10.88 7.12 19.53
C VAL A 272 -9.95 5.95 19.22
N GLN A 273 -10.52 4.84 18.77
CA GLN A 273 -9.79 3.67 18.26
C GLN A 273 -9.71 3.77 16.73
N VAL A 274 -8.50 3.61 16.20
CA VAL A 274 -8.22 3.59 14.76
C VAL A 274 -7.55 2.27 14.42
N ASP A 275 -8.18 1.48 13.56
CA ASP A 275 -7.60 0.28 12.98
C ASP A 275 -6.93 0.63 11.63
N PRO A 276 -5.58 0.53 11.53
CA PRO A 276 -4.84 0.84 10.31
C PRO A 276 -5.06 -0.14 9.14
N GLY A 277 -5.45 -1.39 9.41
CA GLY A 277 -5.46 -2.46 8.42
C GLY A 277 -4.08 -2.83 7.86
N LYS A 278 -3.55 -2.03 6.92
CA LYS A 278 -2.29 -2.28 6.19
C LYS A 278 -1.18 -1.24 6.43
N ALA A 279 -1.52 0.04 6.63
CA ALA A 279 -0.54 1.14 6.73
C ALA A 279 -0.63 1.87 8.08
N GLU A 280 0.48 2.37 8.62
CA GLU A 280 0.46 3.12 9.89
C GLU A 280 -0.56 4.28 9.86
N ALA A 281 -1.35 4.41 10.92
CA ALA A 281 -2.40 5.42 11.05
C ALA A 281 -2.15 6.31 12.28
N THR A 282 -2.58 7.56 12.18
CA THR A 282 -2.49 8.57 13.25
C THR A 282 -3.89 9.08 13.62
N GLY A 283 -4.09 9.53 14.86
CA GLY A 283 -5.37 10.07 15.35
C GLY A 283 -6.12 9.21 16.36
N GLY A 284 -5.63 8.01 16.70
CA GLY A 284 -6.13 7.23 17.83
C GLY A 284 -5.64 7.78 19.17
N GLY A 285 -6.49 7.76 20.21
CA GLY A 285 -6.16 8.28 21.53
C GLY A 285 -7.37 8.66 22.39
N TRP A 286 -7.11 9.22 23.57
CA TRP A 286 -8.15 9.77 24.44
C TRP A 286 -8.34 11.27 24.19
N TYR A 287 -9.58 11.69 23.97
CA TYR A 287 -9.95 13.06 23.62
C TYR A 287 -11.06 13.57 24.55
N ASP A 288 -11.03 14.86 24.93
CA ASP A 288 -12.09 15.48 25.74
C ASP A 288 -13.42 15.52 25.00
N GLU A 289 -14.52 15.32 25.75
CA GLU A 289 -15.88 15.40 25.22
C GLU A 289 -16.15 16.73 24.51
N GLY A 290 -16.60 16.68 23.25
CA GLY A 290 -16.84 17.85 22.42
C GLY A 290 -15.60 18.46 21.76
N SER A 291 -14.40 17.89 21.98
CA SER A 291 -13.20 18.24 21.21
C SER A 291 -13.24 17.67 19.79
N VAL A 292 -12.25 18.01 18.97
CA VAL A 292 -12.15 17.60 17.56
C VAL A 292 -10.89 16.77 17.35
N ALA A 293 -11.04 15.57 16.80
CA ALA A 293 -9.94 14.69 16.44
C ALA A 293 -9.67 14.72 14.93
N LYS A 294 -8.47 14.28 14.54
CA LYS A 294 -8.02 14.18 13.15
C LYS A 294 -7.36 12.82 12.94
N VAL A 295 -7.91 12.02 12.03
CA VAL A 295 -7.32 10.75 11.60
C VAL A 295 -6.57 10.93 10.27
N SER A 296 -5.44 10.25 10.10
CA SER A 296 -4.72 10.23 8.83
C SER A 296 -3.89 8.97 8.63
N ILE A 297 -3.90 8.42 7.42
CA ILE A 297 -3.11 7.25 7.01
C ILE A 297 -1.74 7.70 6.48
N SER A 298 -0.71 6.88 6.64
CA SER A 298 0.69 7.17 6.24
C SER A 298 1.00 6.88 4.77
N LYS A 299 0.31 5.91 4.17
CA LYS A 299 0.41 5.51 2.76
C LYS A 299 -0.98 5.22 2.20
N LEU A 300 -1.14 5.37 0.88
CA LEU A 300 -2.37 5.05 0.15
C LEU A 300 -2.25 3.74 -0.65
N GLU A 301 -1.03 3.29 -0.90
CA GLU A 301 -0.70 2.14 -1.74
C GLU A 301 0.30 1.27 -0.95
N ILE A 302 0.03 -0.03 -0.84
CA ILE A 302 0.93 -1.02 -0.23
C ILE A 302 0.97 -2.29 -1.08
N GLU A 303 2.19 -2.69 -1.44
CA GLU A 303 2.51 -3.97 -2.06
C GLU A 303 2.80 -5.01 -0.97
N GLU A 304 2.09 -6.15 -0.97
CA GLU A 304 2.28 -7.25 -0.02
C GLU A 304 2.11 -8.61 -0.72
N GLU A 305 3.16 -9.42 -0.70
CA GLU A 305 3.29 -10.68 -1.46
C GLU A 305 3.08 -10.49 -2.98
N GLU A 306 1.92 -10.86 -3.51
CA GLU A 306 1.55 -10.75 -4.94
C GLU A 306 0.35 -9.79 -5.16
N LEU A 307 -0.07 -9.05 -4.12
CA LEU A 307 -1.25 -8.18 -4.15
C LEU A 307 -0.89 -6.72 -3.82
N GLU A 308 -1.52 -5.81 -4.56
CA GLU A 308 -1.48 -4.38 -4.29
C GLU A 308 -2.76 -3.97 -3.54
N TYR A 309 -2.61 -3.28 -2.42
CA TYR A 309 -3.71 -2.80 -1.59
C TYR A 309 -3.81 -1.28 -1.69
N HIS A 310 -4.97 -0.80 -2.16
CA HIS A 310 -5.27 0.63 -2.29
C HIS A 310 -6.20 1.09 -1.16
N PHE A 311 -5.87 2.22 -0.53
CA PHE A 311 -6.68 2.85 0.50
C PHE A 311 -7.96 3.43 -0.14
N LYS A 312 -9.11 2.85 0.22
CA LYS A 312 -10.42 3.20 -0.33
C LYS A 312 -11.09 4.34 0.46
N GLY A 313 -10.81 4.41 1.75
CA GLY A 313 -11.39 5.38 2.67
C GLY A 313 -11.36 4.92 4.13
N TRP A 314 -11.91 5.74 5.00
CA TRP A 314 -12.27 5.36 6.37
C TRP A 314 -13.71 4.83 6.41
N ARG A 315 -13.99 3.88 7.30
CA ARG A 315 -15.33 3.36 7.62
C ARG A 315 -15.53 3.16 9.12
N GLY A 316 -16.77 3.06 9.57
CA GLY A 316 -17.14 2.99 10.99
C GLY A 316 -17.81 4.29 11.44
N ASP A 317 -17.44 4.85 12.59
CA ASP A 317 -18.00 6.13 13.06
C ASP A 317 -17.57 7.36 12.22
N VAL A 318 -16.66 7.17 11.25
CA VAL A 318 -16.20 8.19 10.30
C VAL A 318 -16.08 7.55 8.92
N GLU A 319 -16.90 7.99 7.97
CA GLU A 319 -16.93 7.48 6.59
C GLU A 319 -16.47 8.55 5.59
N THR A 320 -15.34 8.35 4.91
CA THR A 320 -14.86 9.24 3.84
C THR A 320 -13.76 8.60 3.01
N SER A 321 -13.70 8.88 1.70
CA SER A 321 -12.61 8.45 0.82
C SER A 321 -11.30 9.23 0.99
N ASN A 322 -11.30 10.32 1.78
CA ASN A 322 -10.08 11.11 1.99
C ASN A 322 -9.10 10.42 2.93
N ALA A 323 -7.82 10.42 2.56
CA ALA A 323 -6.67 9.97 3.36
C ALA A 323 -6.62 10.54 4.79
N THR A 324 -7.22 11.72 4.97
CA THR A 324 -7.28 12.48 6.21
C THR A 324 -8.71 12.91 6.49
N ALA A 325 -9.21 12.71 7.70
CA ALA A 325 -10.54 13.14 8.14
C ALA A 325 -10.49 13.89 9.48
N VAL A 326 -11.46 14.76 9.72
CA VAL A 326 -11.59 15.59 10.92
C VAL A 326 -13.02 15.47 11.44
N PHE A 327 -13.20 15.18 12.72
CA PHE A 327 -14.51 14.81 13.29
C PHE A 327 -14.62 15.20 14.79
N PRO A 328 -15.84 15.51 15.28
CA PRO A 328 -16.07 15.76 16.70
C PRO A 328 -16.00 14.46 17.52
N VAL A 329 -15.60 14.59 18.78
CA VAL A 329 -15.56 13.49 19.75
C VAL A 329 -16.66 13.68 20.80
N ASP A 330 -17.90 13.40 20.36
CA ASP A 330 -19.13 13.39 21.16
C ASP A 330 -19.45 12.01 21.78
N SER A 331 -18.76 10.96 21.32
CA SER A 331 -18.85 9.58 21.82
C SER A 331 -17.48 8.90 21.73
N PRO A 332 -17.31 7.69 22.30
CA PRO A 332 -16.26 6.76 21.84
C PRO A 332 -16.38 6.56 20.33
N LYS A 333 -15.25 6.44 19.63
CA LYS A 333 -15.21 6.26 18.17
C LYS A 333 -14.39 5.05 17.79
N LEU A 334 -14.85 4.29 16.81
CA LEU A 334 -14.20 3.12 16.24
C LEU A 334 -14.16 3.28 14.73
N ILE A 335 -12.95 3.48 14.20
CA ILE A 335 -12.68 3.86 12.81
C ILE A 335 -11.73 2.82 12.22
N TYR A 336 -12.03 2.34 11.02
CA TYR A 336 -11.20 1.38 10.28
C TYR A 336 -10.75 2.00 8.97
N ALA A 337 -9.49 1.79 8.58
CA ALA A 337 -9.08 1.97 7.19
C ALA A 337 -9.69 0.84 6.33
N ASP A 338 -10.36 1.21 5.24
CA ASP A 338 -10.88 0.28 4.25
C ASP A 338 -9.90 0.16 3.08
N TRP A 339 -9.56 -1.08 2.73
CA TRP A 339 -8.50 -1.41 1.77
C TRP A 339 -9.08 -2.28 0.67
N GLU A 340 -8.98 -1.81 -0.58
CA GLU A 340 -9.37 -2.59 -1.75
C GLU A 340 -8.16 -3.40 -2.22
N ALA A 341 -8.31 -4.72 -2.27
CA ALA A 341 -7.32 -5.61 -2.85
C ALA A 341 -7.39 -5.48 -4.37
N VAL A 342 -6.47 -4.71 -4.95
CA VAL A 342 -6.25 -4.67 -6.39
C VAL A 342 -5.55 -5.97 -6.75
N VAL A 343 -6.35 -7.00 -7.06
CA VAL A 343 -5.83 -8.19 -7.74
C VAL A 343 -5.25 -7.70 -9.07
N PRO A 344 -3.93 -7.82 -9.30
CA PRO A 344 -3.36 -7.44 -10.59
C PRO A 344 -3.98 -8.38 -11.63
N VAL A 345 -4.86 -7.83 -12.48
CA VAL A 345 -5.35 -8.56 -13.64
C VAL A 345 -4.17 -8.69 -14.59
N GLN A 346 -3.39 -9.76 -14.40
CA GLN A 346 -2.49 -10.27 -15.41
C GLN A 346 -3.34 -10.76 -16.58
N VAL A 347 -3.74 -9.79 -17.41
CA VAL A 347 -3.75 -10.00 -18.86
C VAL A 347 -2.38 -10.58 -19.16
N GLU A 348 -2.31 -11.87 -19.52
CA GLU A 348 -1.06 -12.49 -19.93
C GLU A 348 -0.47 -11.64 -21.06
N ALA A 349 0.54 -10.84 -20.72
CA ALA A 349 1.22 -10.02 -21.69
C ALA A 349 1.87 -11.01 -22.67
N ILE A 350 1.40 -10.99 -23.91
CA ILE A 350 1.93 -11.81 -24.99
C ILE A 350 3.45 -11.68 -24.93
N ASP A 351 4.15 -12.80 -24.69
CA ASP A 351 5.60 -12.84 -24.47
C ASP A 351 6.29 -11.89 -25.47
N PRO A 352 7.15 -10.96 -25.02
CA PRO A 352 7.74 -9.97 -25.92
C PRO A 352 8.47 -10.60 -27.13
N ILE A 353 8.87 -11.89 -27.07
CA ILE A 353 9.38 -12.62 -28.23
C ILE A 353 8.32 -12.84 -29.32
N TYR A 354 7.05 -13.10 -28.96
CA TYR A 354 5.94 -13.23 -29.91
C TYR A 354 5.57 -11.87 -30.51
N VAL A 355 5.55 -10.80 -29.70
CA VAL A 355 5.36 -9.42 -30.19
C VAL A 355 6.47 -9.03 -31.17
N ALA A 356 7.71 -9.44 -30.89
CA ALA A 356 8.85 -9.23 -31.78
C ALA A 356 8.73 -10.05 -33.08
N ILE A 357 8.33 -11.32 -33.00
CA ILE A 357 8.11 -12.17 -34.19
C ILE A 357 7.03 -11.56 -35.11
N ILE A 358 5.92 -11.06 -34.54
CA ILE A 358 4.86 -10.38 -35.30
C ILE A 358 5.41 -9.09 -35.94
N SER A 359 6.06 -8.24 -35.14
CA SER A 359 6.62 -6.97 -35.59
C SER A 359 7.66 -7.15 -36.72
N ILE A 360 8.62 -8.05 -36.54
CA ILE A 360 9.64 -8.40 -37.54
C ILE A 360 8.99 -8.97 -38.81
N SER A 361 8.03 -9.88 -38.69
CA SER A 361 7.35 -10.48 -39.85
C SER A 361 6.62 -9.43 -40.69
N LEU A 362 5.94 -8.47 -40.04
CA LEU A 362 5.24 -7.39 -40.72
C LEU A 362 6.22 -6.38 -41.35
N LEU A 363 7.27 -5.99 -40.61
CA LEU A 363 8.32 -5.08 -41.09
C LEU A 363 9.01 -5.65 -42.34
N ILE A 364 9.45 -6.91 -42.33
CA ILE A 364 10.05 -7.58 -43.50
C ILE A 364 9.06 -7.61 -44.67
N CYS A 365 7.81 -8.03 -44.43
CA CYS A 365 6.80 -8.18 -45.48
C CYS A 365 6.57 -6.86 -46.22
N VAL A 366 6.32 -5.77 -45.49
CA VAL A 366 6.07 -4.44 -46.06
C VAL A 366 7.36 -3.83 -46.65
N ALA A 367 8.53 -4.08 -46.04
CA ALA A 367 9.83 -3.67 -46.60
C ALA A 367 10.12 -4.30 -47.96
N ARG A 368 9.89 -5.61 -48.14
CA ARG A 368 10.08 -6.28 -49.44
C ARG A 368 9.08 -5.80 -50.49
N ILE A 369 7.83 -5.52 -50.11
CA ILE A 369 6.80 -4.96 -51.01
C ILE A 369 7.21 -3.55 -51.47
N LEU A 370 7.61 -2.67 -50.55
CA LEU A 370 7.97 -1.29 -50.87
C LEU A 370 9.34 -1.16 -51.54
N SER A 371 10.31 -2.03 -51.23
CA SER A 371 11.53 -2.23 -52.04
C SER A 371 11.16 -2.51 -53.51
N GLY A 372 10.34 -3.53 -53.77
CA GLY A 372 9.95 -3.89 -55.13
C GLY A 372 9.24 -2.76 -55.88
N LEU A 373 8.42 -1.98 -55.16
CA LEU A 373 7.77 -0.78 -55.70
C LEU A 373 8.78 0.35 -56.00
N PHE A 374 9.75 0.60 -55.12
CA PHE A 374 10.76 1.63 -55.28
C PHE A 374 11.72 1.30 -56.44
N ILE A 375 12.13 0.03 -56.57
CA ILE A 375 12.91 -0.48 -57.71
C ILE A 375 12.16 -0.22 -59.03
N LYS A 376 10.84 -0.47 -59.08
CA LYS A 376 10.00 -0.19 -60.25
C LYS A 376 9.98 1.30 -60.62
N PHE A 377 10.08 2.20 -59.64
CA PHE A 377 10.21 3.64 -59.84
C PHE A 377 11.67 4.13 -60.02
N LYS A 378 12.66 3.22 -60.08
CA LYS A 378 14.11 3.51 -60.15
C LYS A 378 14.66 4.28 -58.95
N ILE A 379 14.01 4.15 -57.78
CA ILE A 379 14.47 4.63 -56.48
C ILE A 379 15.30 3.51 -55.81
N PRO A 380 16.38 3.81 -55.06
CA PRO A 380 17.15 2.79 -54.35
C PRO A 380 16.29 1.92 -53.41
N GLU A 381 16.52 0.61 -53.47
CA GLU A 381 15.81 -0.42 -52.70
C GLU A 381 15.74 -0.15 -51.20
N VAL A 382 16.88 0.22 -50.60
CA VAL A 382 17.04 0.58 -49.18
C VAL A 382 16.08 1.69 -48.73
N LEU A 383 15.75 2.65 -49.61
CA LEU A 383 14.77 3.70 -49.27
C LEU A 383 13.35 3.14 -49.16
N GLY A 384 13.01 2.06 -49.88
CA GLY A 384 11.73 1.38 -49.76
C GLY A 384 11.61 0.58 -48.45
N GLU A 385 12.70 -0.04 -48.02
CA GLU A 385 12.79 -0.75 -46.72
C GLU A 385 12.70 0.24 -45.54
N LEU A 386 13.42 1.36 -45.63
CA LEU A 386 13.36 2.46 -44.68
C LEU A 386 11.96 3.10 -44.62
N PHE A 387 11.33 3.35 -45.77
CA PHE A 387 9.99 3.93 -45.84
C PHE A 387 8.89 2.96 -45.34
N ALA A 388 9.07 1.65 -45.51
CA ALA A 388 8.21 0.65 -44.87
C ALA A 388 8.26 0.74 -43.35
N GLY A 389 9.46 0.91 -42.79
CA GLY A 389 9.62 1.23 -41.38
C GLY A 389 8.84 2.47 -40.96
N MET A 390 9.03 3.60 -41.66
CA MET A 390 8.33 4.85 -41.34
C MET A 390 6.81 4.72 -41.38
N LEU A 391 6.28 3.99 -42.37
CA LEU A 391 4.85 3.71 -42.51
C LEU A 391 4.33 2.87 -41.32
N LEU A 392 5.10 1.84 -40.93
CA LEU A 392 4.82 0.95 -39.81
C LEU A 392 5.37 1.45 -38.45
N SER A 393 5.71 2.73 -38.34
CA SER A 393 6.23 3.29 -37.09
C SER A 393 5.19 3.21 -35.95
N PRO A 394 5.60 2.98 -34.69
CA PRO A 394 4.82 3.29 -33.48
C PRO A 394 4.17 4.69 -33.47
N TYR A 395 4.74 5.65 -34.21
CA TYR A 395 4.21 7.01 -34.34
C TYR A 395 3.25 7.17 -35.54
N ALA A 396 3.21 6.19 -36.46
CA ALA A 396 2.38 6.13 -37.66
C ALA A 396 1.36 4.96 -37.58
N LEU A 397 1.28 4.08 -38.60
CA LEU A 397 0.31 2.97 -38.63
C LEU A 397 0.65 1.85 -37.63
N GLY A 398 1.93 1.65 -37.31
CA GLY A 398 2.36 0.68 -36.31
C GLY A 398 1.79 0.98 -34.92
N GLY A 399 1.58 2.25 -34.60
CA GLY A 399 0.98 2.73 -33.34
C GLY A 399 -0.53 2.46 -33.17
N MET A 400 -1.22 1.93 -34.19
CA MET A 400 -2.62 1.54 -34.04
C MET A 400 -2.72 0.31 -33.13
N ARG A 401 -3.72 0.26 -32.25
CA ARG A 401 -3.98 -0.90 -31.39
C ARG A 401 -4.98 -1.85 -32.02
N VAL A 402 -4.62 -3.12 -32.15
CA VAL A 402 -5.44 -4.21 -32.68
C VAL A 402 -5.43 -5.35 -31.66
N ALA A 403 -6.61 -5.84 -31.28
CA ALA A 403 -6.80 -6.81 -30.20
C ALA A 403 -6.14 -6.40 -28.85
N GLY A 404 -5.95 -5.10 -28.62
CA GLY A 404 -5.29 -4.53 -27.44
C GLY A 404 -3.82 -4.16 -27.65
N PHE A 405 -3.13 -4.86 -28.54
CA PHE A 405 -1.68 -4.73 -28.77
C PHE A 405 -1.35 -3.76 -29.89
N GLN A 406 -0.14 -3.19 -29.87
CA GLN A 406 0.37 -2.32 -30.93
C GLN A 406 0.79 -3.14 -32.16
N ILE A 407 0.49 -2.68 -33.38
CA ILE A 407 0.76 -3.43 -34.63
C ILE A 407 2.27 -3.67 -34.87
N VAL A 408 3.12 -2.70 -34.49
CA VAL A 408 4.59 -2.86 -34.46
C VAL A 408 5.11 -2.26 -33.16
N GLU A 409 5.88 -3.04 -32.41
CA GLU A 409 6.55 -2.61 -31.18
C GLU A 409 8.06 -2.80 -31.31
N LEU A 410 8.84 -1.80 -30.87
CA LEU A 410 10.30 -1.82 -30.97
C LEU A 410 10.92 -2.24 -29.63
N ASN A 411 10.62 -3.46 -29.21
CA ASN A 411 11.17 -4.06 -27.99
C ASN A 411 12.62 -4.55 -28.19
N GLU A 412 13.25 -5.01 -27.11
CA GLU A 412 14.66 -5.42 -27.08
C GLU A 412 15.01 -6.48 -28.14
N TYR A 413 14.12 -7.44 -28.41
CA TYR A 413 14.35 -8.47 -29.42
C TYR A 413 14.32 -7.89 -30.85
N VAL A 414 13.39 -6.97 -31.14
CA VAL A 414 13.33 -6.29 -32.44
C VAL A 414 14.58 -5.45 -32.68
N LEU A 415 15.08 -4.77 -31.65
CA LEU A 415 16.32 -3.99 -31.70
C LEU A 415 17.55 -4.90 -31.87
N ALA A 416 17.63 -6.03 -31.15
CA ALA A 416 18.73 -7.00 -31.28
C ALA A 416 18.80 -7.62 -32.68
N PHE A 417 17.66 -7.97 -33.29
CA PHE A 417 17.62 -8.44 -34.68
C PHE A 417 18.06 -7.35 -35.68
N ALA A 418 17.77 -6.08 -35.43
CA ALA A 418 18.26 -4.97 -36.23
C ALA A 418 19.77 -4.73 -36.06
N GLU A 419 20.32 -4.86 -34.85
CA GLU A 419 21.79 -4.76 -34.62
C GLU A 419 22.54 -5.90 -35.32
N ILE A 420 22.03 -7.14 -35.24
CA ILE A 420 22.57 -8.27 -36.02
C ILE A 420 22.54 -7.96 -37.52
N GLY A 421 21.49 -7.27 -38.00
CA GLY A 421 21.41 -6.81 -39.39
C GLY A 421 22.45 -5.75 -39.76
N ALA A 422 22.71 -4.76 -38.90
CA ALA A 422 23.77 -3.78 -39.09
C ALA A 422 25.17 -4.43 -39.12
N ILE A 423 25.39 -5.42 -38.23
CA ILE A 423 26.62 -6.22 -38.16
C ILE A 423 26.83 -7.02 -39.47
N LEU A 424 25.80 -7.73 -39.96
CA LEU A 424 25.88 -8.49 -41.20
C LEU A 424 26.03 -7.59 -42.44
N LEU A 425 25.35 -6.44 -42.48
CA LEU A 425 25.44 -5.47 -43.56
C LEU A 425 26.88 -4.92 -43.73
N LEU A 426 27.55 -4.58 -42.62
CA LEU A 426 28.93 -4.11 -42.67
C LEU A 426 29.95 -5.24 -42.84
N PHE A 427 29.63 -6.48 -42.46
CA PHE A 427 30.42 -7.64 -42.87
C PHE A 427 30.41 -7.79 -44.40
N ILE A 428 29.28 -7.55 -45.09
CA ILE A 428 29.19 -7.55 -46.55
C ILE A 428 30.00 -6.40 -47.16
N ALA A 429 29.86 -5.17 -46.66
CA ALA A 429 30.69 -4.05 -47.10
C ALA A 429 32.19 -4.35 -46.97
N GLY A 430 32.58 -5.03 -45.88
CA GLY A 430 33.95 -5.53 -45.71
C GLY A 430 34.33 -6.61 -46.73
N LEU A 431 33.42 -7.54 -47.08
CA LEU A 431 33.63 -8.56 -48.12
C LEU A 431 33.80 -7.95 -49.53
N GLU A 432 33.32 -6.73 -49.79
CA GLU A 432 33.54 -6.01 -51.05
C GLU A 432 34.93 -5.35 -51.13
N VAL A 433 35.53 -5.02 -49.98
CA VAL A 433 36.83 -4.32 -49.87
C VAL A 433 37.94 -5.32 -49.51
N SER A 434 38.69 -5.80 -50.49
CA SER A 434 39.92 -6.54 -50.16
C SER A 434 40.99 -5.60 -49.59
N PHE A 435 41.76 -6.09 -48.62
CA PHE A 435 42.95 -5.39 -48.11
C PHE A 435 43.96 -5.05 -49.24
N GLY A 436 43.96 -5.82 -50.32
CA GLY A 436 44.70 -5.51 -51.55
C GLY A 436 44.19 -4.25 -52.26
N GLN A 437 42.87 -4.10 -52.42
CA GLN A 437 42.27 -2.87 -52.95
C GLN A 437 42.52 -1.68 -52.03
N PHE A 438 42.32 -1.83 -50.71
CA PHE A 438 42.60 -0.78 -49.73
C PHE A 438 44.05 -0.27 -49.82
N LYS A 439 45.03 -1.18 -49.89
CA LYS A 439 46.45 -0.81 -50.08
C LYS A 439 46.75 -0.22 -51.46
N ALA A 440 45.94 -0.55 -52.48
CA ALA A 440 46.08 -0.02 -53.84
C ALA A 440 45.36 1.33 -54.05
N VAL A 441 44.65 1.86 -53.04
CA VAL A 441 44.06 3.21 -53.11
C VAL A 441 45.15 4.25 -53.34
N GLY A 442 45.13 4.88 -54.51
CA GLY A 442 46.10 5.91 -54.88
C GLY A 442 46.01 7.13 -53.96
N VAL A 443 47.16 7.77 -53.68
CA VAL A 443 47.30 8.89 -52.74
C VAL A 443 46.25 10.00 -52.95
N LYS A 444 45.84 10.27 -54.20
CA LYS A 444 44.77 11.23 -54.50
C LYS A 444 43.44 10.88 -53.83
N SER A 445 43.04 9.62 -53.89
CA SER A 445 41.81 9.11 -53.26
C SER A 445 41.93 8.98 -51.76
N ALA A 446 43.11 8.64 -51.24
CA ALA A 446 43.37 8.66 -49.80
C ALA A 446 43.20 10.07 -49.21
N ILE A 447 43.70 11.12 -49.90
CA ILE A 447 43.47 12.51 -49.50
C ILE A 447 41.98 12.85 -49.58
N VAL A 448 41.32 12.61 -50.72
CA VAL A 448 39.91 12.96 -50.96
C VAL A 448 38.93 12.25 -50.01
N GLY A 449 39.21 11.00 -49.62
CA GLY A 449 38.44 10.26 -48.62
C GLY A 449 38.69 10.79 -47.20
N ALA A 450 39.94 11.03 -46.82
CA ALA A 450 40.27 11.56 -45.50
C ALA A 450 39.69 12.97 -45.26
N SER A 451 39.86 13.89 -46.22
CA SER A 451 39.21 15.21 -46.17
C SER A 451 37.68 15.11 -46.34
N GLY A 452 37.22 14.08 -47.05
CA GLY A 452 35.82 13.69 -47.20
C GLY A 452 35.13 13.27 -45.90
N VAL A 453 35.87 12.75 -44.92
CA VAL A 453 35.37 12.46 -43.56
C VAL A 453 35.59 13.64 -42.62
N ILE A 454 36.80 14.21 -42.61
CA ILE A 454 37.19 15.27 -41.67
C ILE A 454 36.33 16.53 -41.82
N ALA A 455 36.08 17.00 -43.05
CA ALA A 455 35.32 18.23 -43.28
C ALA A 455 33.85 18.12 -42.79
N PRO A 456 33.05 17.11 -43.17
CA PRO A 456 31.72 16.93 -42.60
C PRO A 456 31.70 16.62 -41.11
N PHE A 457 32.68 15.90 -40.57
CA PHE A 457 32.70 15.61 -39.14
C PHE A 457 32.72 16.92 -38.32
N PHE A 458 33.71 17.76 -38.58
CA PHE A 458 33.86 19.03 -37.86
C PHE A 458 32.79 20.05 -38.25
N MET A 459 32.39 20.14 -39.53
CA MET A 459 31.33 21.07 -39.94
C MET A 459 29.96 20.67 -39.36
N GLY A 460 29.65 19.38 -39.32
CA GLY A 460 28.44 18.83 -38.70
C GLY A 460 28.39 19.11 -37.20
N ALA A 461 29.45 18.72 -36.48
CA ALA A 461 29.52 18.93 -35.03
C ALA A 461 29.49 20.42 -34.65
N TYR A 462 30.25 21.27 -35.37
CA TYR A 462 30.28 22.71 -35.12
C TYR A 462 28.93 23.37 -35.40
N VAL A 463 28.27 23.04 -36.53
CA VAL A 463 26.94 23.59 -36.82
C VAL A 463 25.91 23.11 -35.80
N SER A 464 25.91 21.84 -35.39
CA SER A 464 25.00 21.35 -34.34
C SER A 464 25.12 22.13 -33.04
N VAL A 465 26.34 22.43 -32.58
CA VAL A 465 26.57 23.26 -31.39
C VAL A 465 26.11 24.71 -31.62
N LEU A 466 26.28 25.26 -32.83
CA LEU A 466 25.67 26.56 -33.19
C LEU A 466 24.13 26.55 -33.23
N LEU A 467 23.50 25.38 -33.41
CA LEU A 467 22.04 25.23 -33.29
C LEU A 467 21.57 25.07 -31.84
N GLY A 468 22.49 25.12 -30.86
CA GLY A 468 22.20 24.98 -29.44
C GLY A 468 22.14 23.53 -28.93
N PHE A 469 22.54 22.55 -29.74
CA PHE A 469 22.66 21.17 -29.27
C PHE A 469 23.91 20.95 -28.42
N ASP A 470 23.85 19.97 -27.52
CA ASP A 470 25.00 19.52 -26.74
C ASP A 470 26.15 19.01 -27.64
N TRP A 471 27.37 19.09 -27.11
CA TRP A 471 28.59 18.58 -27.73
C TRP A 471 28.49 17.10 -28.15
N ASN A 472 27.88 16.22 -27.33
CA ASN A 472 27.75 14.80 -27.65
C ASN A 472 26.77 14.58 -28.82
N VAL A 473 25.70 15.37 -28.88
CA VAL A 473 24.78 15.39 -30.03
C VAL A 473 25.52 15.86 -31.29
N GLY A 474 26.33 16.92 -31.18
CA GLY A 474 27.18 17.40 -32.27
C GLY A 474 28.15 16.33 -32.78
N LEU A 475 28.78 15.56 -31.89
CA LEU A 475 29.65 14.44 -32.28
C LEU A 475 28.92 13.39 -33.12
N ILE A 476 27.72 12.96 -32.73
CA ILE A 476 26.95 11.93 -33.46
C ILE A 476 26.43 12.49 -34.79
N VAL A 477 25.99 13.75 -34.84
CA VAL A 477 25.62 14.43 -36.09
C VAL A 477 26.82 14.53 -37.03
N GLY A 478 28.00 14.92 -36.53
CA GLY A 478 29.25 14.93 -37.29
C GLY A 478 29.65 13.56 -37.82
N ALA A 479 29.56 12.51 -37.01
CA ALA A 479 29.84 11.13 -37.42
C ALA A 479 28.82 10.63 -38.48
N THR A 480 27.55 10.96 -38.32
CA THR A 480 26.48 10.65 -39.31
C THR A 480 26.73 11.36 -40.64
N LEU A 481 27.17 12.62 -40.58
CA LEU A 481 27.54 13.43 -41.74
C LEU A 481 28.90 13.04 -42.33
N SER A 482 29.71 12.22 -41.67
CA SER A 482 30.96 11.71 -42.24
C SER A 482 30.68 10.71 -43.35
N ALA A 483 29.93 9.65 -43.02
CA ALA A 483 29.74 8.48 -43.86
C ALA A 483 29.08 8.77 -45.22
N THR A 484 29.68 8.24 -46.29
CA THR A 484 29.11 8.20 -47.64
C THR A 484 28.40 6.86 -47.88
N SER A 485 27.47 6.80 -48.82
CA SER A 485 26.99 5.54 -49.40
C SER A 485 27.48 5.43 -50.85
N ILE A 486 28.39 4.48 -51.07
CA ILE A 486 29.10 4.26 -52.35
C ILE A 486 28.19 3.67 -53.43
N ALA A 487 27.22 2.83 -53.05
CA ALA A 487 26.42 2.02 -53.98
C ALA A 487 25.58 2.88 -54.95
N ILE A 488 24.97 3.97 -54.44
CA ILE A 488 24.15 4.90 -55.21
C ILE A 488 24.97 5.58 -56.32
N THR A 489 26.19 6.00 -55.99
CA THR A 489 27.10 6.68 -56.91
C THR A 489 27.73 5.71 -57.91
N MET A 490 28.13 4.50 -57.49
CA MET A 490 28.62 3.47 -58.42
C MET A 490 27.56 3.13 -59.47
N ARG A 491 26.34 2.80 -59.05
CA ARG A 491 25.22 2.49 -59.96
C ARG A 491 24.91 3.66 -60.89
N THR A 492 24.95 4.90 -60.38
CA THR A 492 24.78 6.10 -61.21
C THR A 492 25.89 6.24 -62.27
N LEU A 493 27.15 6.05 -61.89
CA LEU A 493 28.29 6.11 -62.80
C LEU A 493 28.31 4.97 -63.81
N GLU A 494 27.80 3.79 -63.45
CA GLU A 494 27.64 2.64 -64.33
C GLU A 494 26.53 2.86 -65.37
N GLU A 495 25.34 3.31 -64.95
CA GLU A 495 24.24 3.73 -65.84
C GLU A 495 24.66 4.82 -66.85
N MET A 496 25.71 5.59 -66.53
CA MET A 496 26.25 6.65 -67.38
C MET A 496 27.51 6.25 -68.17
N GLY A 497 28.02 5.03 -67.99
CA GLY A 497 29.30 4.57 -68.57
C GLY A 497 30.54 5.31 -68.05
N LYS A 498 30.42 6.13 -67.00
CA LYS A 498 31.48 6.97 -66.42
C LYS A 498 32.25 6.30 -65.28
N LEU A 499 31.89 5.08 -64.87
CA LEU A 499 32.52 4.31 -63.78
C LEU A 499 34.07 4.22 -63.91
N ARG A 500 34.58 4.07 -65.14
CA ARG A 500 36.03 3.98 -65.44
C ARG A 500 36.72 5.35 -65.70
N SER A 501 36.02 6.47 -65.50
CA SER A 501 36.63 7.81 -65.60
C SER A 501 37.61 8.07 -64.45
N MET A 502 38.47 9.11 -64.57
CA MET A 502 39.35 9.50 -63.47
C MET A 502 38.55 9.97 -62.25
N GLU A 503 37.46 10.71 -62.45
CA GLU A 503 36.57 11.09 -61.33
C GLU A 503 35.90 9.87 -60.71
N GLY A 504 35.34 8.95 -61.51
CA GLY A 504 34.66 7.76 -61.02
C GLY A 504 35.59 6.83 -60.24
N SER A 505 36.79 6.58 -60.76
CA SER A 505 37.85 5.86 -60.05
C SER A 505 38.27 6.57 -58.76
N ILE A 506 38.33 7.91 -58.75
CA ILE A 506 38.60 8.64 -57.50
C ILE A 506 37.44 8.49 -56.52
N MET A 507 36.18 8.64 -56.92
CA MET A 507 35.01 8.48 -56.04
C MET A 507 35.01 7.09 -55.38
N ILE A 508 35.11 6.02 -56.17
CA ILE A 508 35.11 4.63 -55.69
C ILE A 508 36.25 4.40 -54.69
N ASN A 509 37.48 4.73 -55.08
CA ASN A 509 38.65 4.50 -54.23
C ASN A 509 38.70 5.44 -53.01
N SER A 510 38.00 6.58 -53.04
CA SER A 510 37.90 7.49 -51.87
C SER A 510 36.84 6.99 -50.88
N ALA A 511 35.72 6.47 -51.38
CA ALA A 511 34.66 5.90 -50.54
C ALA A 511 35.16 4.71 -49.70
N VAL A 512 36.01 3.84 -50.27
CA VAL A 512 36.71 2.77 -49.52
C VAL A 512 37.51 3.30 -48.30
N ILE A 513 38.02 4.54 -48.38
CA ILE A 513 38.71 5.21 -47.26
C ILE A 513 37.71 5.93 -46.35
N ASP A 514 36.64 6.49 -46.93
CA ASP A 514 35.55 7.17 -46.24
C ASP A 514 34.80 6.23 -45.29
N ASP A 515 34.52 5.00 -45.71
CA ASP A 515 33.87 3.96 -44.89
C ASP A 515 34.74 3.55 -43.69
N VAL A 516 36.02 3.22 -43.96
CA VAL A 516 37.03 2.88 -42.94
C VAL A 516 37.16 3.99 -41.90
N LEU A 517 37.32 5.25 -42.35
CA LEU A 517 37.51 6.38 -41.46
C LEU A 517 36.21 6.80 -40.75
N SER A 518 35.04 6.65 -41.37
CA SER A 518 33.74 6.94 -40.72
C SER A 518 33.42 5.93 -39.61
N LEU A 519 33.76 4.65 -39.80
CA LEU A 519 33.62 3.63 -38.76
C LEU A 519 34.61 3.86 -37.60
N LEU A 520 35.83 4.32 -37.88
CA LEU A 520 36.78 4.77 -36.85
C LEU A 520 36.28 6.01 -36.10
N VAL A 521 35.68 6.98 -36.80
CA VAL A 521 35.06 8.17 -36.20
C VAL A 521 33.87 7.79 -35.31
N LEU A 522 32.98 6.88 -35.76
CA LEU A 522 31.89 6.36 -34.92
C LEU A 522 32.42 5.73 -33.63
N ALA A 523 33.41 4.83 -33.73
CA ALA A 523 33.93 4.16 -32.55
C ALA A 523 34.63 5.12 -31.57
N MET A 524 35.32 6.14 -32.10
CA MET A 524 35.89 7.23 -31.30
C MET A 524 34.79 8.04 -30.60
N VAL A 525 33.72 8.44 -31.32
CA VAL A 525 32.57 9.17 -30.77
C VAL A 525 31.88 8.39 -29.65
N MET A 526 31.58 7.10 -29.86
CA MET A 526 30.99 6.27 -28.80
C MET A 526 31.91 6.14 -27.59
N SER A 527 33.23 6.02 -27.79
CA SER A 527 34.17 5.99 -26.67
C SER A 527 34.32 7.34 -25.94
N ILE A 528 34.00 8.48 -26.57
CA ILE A 528 33.94 9.79 -25.89
C ILE A 528 32.68 9.88 -25.04
N ILE A 529 31.54 9.57 -25.64
CA ILE A 529 30.23 9.56 -25.00
C ILE A 529 30.25 8.72 -23.72
N ASN A 530 30.79 7.50 -23.80
CA ASN A 530 30.89 6.58 -22.67
C ASN A 530 31.85 7.04 -21.55
N LEU A 531 32.67 8.07 -21.77
CA LEU A 531 33.50 8.70 -20.74
C LEU A 531 32.80 9.86 -20.02
N GLY A 532 31.66 10.34 -20.54
CA GLY A 532 30.81 11.36 -19.90
C GLY A 532 31.41 12.76 -19.77
N VAL A 533 32.65 12.97 -20.25
CA VAL A 533 33.41 14.23 -20.10
C VAL A 533 33.95 14.64 -21.47
N ALA A 534 33.80 15.91 -21.83
CA ALA A 534 34.42 16.47 -23.04
C ALA A 534 35.96 16.40 -22.95
N PRO A 535 36.64 15.58 -23.76
CA PRO A 535 38.08 15.37 -23.67
C PRO A 535 38.82 16.62 -24.19
N LYS A 536 39.94 16.96 -23.56
CA LYS A 536 40.83 18.02 -24.05
C LYS A 536 41.34 17.67 -25.46
N PRO A 537 41.74 18.63 -26.30
CA PRO A 537 42.22 18.34 -27.66
C PRO A 537 43.33 17.29 -27.74
N LEU A 538 44.23 17.23 -26.74
CA LEU A 538 45.25 16.19 -26.64
C LEU A 538 44.68 14.81 -26.30
N GLU A 539 43.69 14.74 -25.40
CA GLU A 539 42.99 13.50 -25.02
C GLU A 539 42.17 12.96 -26.20
N LEU A 540 41.54 13.84 -26.99
CA LEU A 540 40.86 13.51 -28.24
C LEU A 540 41.82 12.92 -29.28
N ILE A 541 43.00 13.52 -29.47
CA ILE A 541 44.05 13.01 -30.38
C ILE A 541 44.59 11.66 -29.89
N LEU A 542 44.80 11.48 -28.59
CA LEU A 542 45.25 10.21 -28.00
C LEU A 542 44.17 9.11 -28.14
N LEU A 543 42.89 9.45 -27.99
CA LEU A 543 41.78 8.52 -28.18
C LEU A 543 41.63 8.11 -29.65
N LEU A 544 41.75 9.06 -30.58
CA LEU A 544 41.86 8.81 -32.02
C LEU A 544 43.00 7.84 -32.34
N LEU A 545 44.21 8.14 -31.86
CA LEU A 545 45.40 7.32 -32.10
C LEU A 545 45.23 5.92 -31.50
N LYS A 546 44.67 5.81 -30.29
CA LYS A 546 44.33 4.54 -29.63
C LYS A 546 43.33 3.75 -30.46
N GLY A 547 42.20 4.33 -30.86
CA GLY A 547 41.18 3.66 -31.67
C GLY A 547 41.72 3.16 -33.01
N ILE A 548 42.51 4.00 -33.70
CA ILE A 548 43.21 3.63 -34.94
C ILE A 548 44.20 2.48 -34.71
N MET A 549 45.02 2.52 -33.66
CA MET A 549 45.95 1.43 -33.35
C MET A 549 45.24 0.12 -32.98
N PHE A 550 44.18 0.17 -32.16
CA PHE A 550 43.39 -1.02 -31.81
C PHE A 550 42.67 -1.59 -33.04
N TRP A 551 42.19 -0.75 -33.95
CA TRP A 551 41.61 -1.21 -35.21
C TRP A 551 42.65 -1.86 -36.14
N PHE A 552 43.85 -1.26 -36.30
CA PHE A 552 44.94 -1.88 -37.06
C PHE A 552 45.44 -3.18 -36.42
N LEU A 553 45.44 -3.28 -35.08
CA LEU A 553 45.74 -4.51 -34.36
C LEU A 553 44.68 -5.59 -34.61
N LEU A 554 43.39 -5.24 -34.49
CA LEU A 554 42.27 -6.15 -34.77
C LEU A 554 42.29 -6.62 -36.23
N MET A 555 42.46 -5.70 -37.18
CA MET A 555 42.66 -5.97 -38.60
C MET A 555 43.86 -6.91 -38.82
N GLY A 556 45.00 -6.66 -38.17
CA GLY A 556 46.19 -7.52 -38.26
C GLY A 556 45.95 -8.94 -37.74
N VAL A 557 45.29 -9.09 -36.59
CA VAL A 557 44.88 -10.38 -36.04
C VAL A 557 43.93 -11.09 -37.01
N VAL A 558 42.90 -10.41 -37.49
CA VAL A 558 41.83 -11.01 -38.30
C VAL A 558 42.32 -11.34 -39.73
N LEU A 559 43.24 -10.56 -40.31
CA LEU A 559 43.96 -10.90 -41.56
C LEU A 559 44.85 -12.14 -41.42
N VAL A 560 45.44 -12.38 -40.24
CA VAL A 560 46.30 -13.56 -39.99
C VAL A 560 45.46 -14.80 -39.62
N VAL A 561 44.42 -14.63 -38.82
CA VAL A 561 43.55 -15.71 -38.34
C VAL A 561 42.53 -16.13 -39.40
N GLY A 562 41.89 -15.19 -40.09
CA GLY A 562 40.74 -15.45 -40.96
C GLY A 562 40.98 -16.43 -42.10
N PRO A 563 41.99 -16.20 -42.96
CA PRO A 563 42.37 -17.15 -44.00
C PRO A 563 42.78 -18.53 -43.46
N ARG A 564 43.32 -18.60 -42.23
CA ARG A 564 43.64 -19.88 -41.57
C ARG A 564 42.37 -20.60 -41.11
N VAL A 565 41.46 -19.90 -40.44
CA VAL A 565 40.16 -20.44 -39.99
C VAL A 565 39.36 -20.96 -41.18
N ILE A 566 39.20 -20.19 -42.25
CA ILE A 566 38.46 -20.62 -43.45
C ILE A 566 39.15 -21.79 -44.19
N SER A 567 40.48 -21.80 -44.29
CA SER A 567 41.21 -22.93 -44.91
C SER A 567 41.29 -24.17 -44.01
N MET A 568 41.03 -24.05 -42.70
CA MET A 568 40.79 -25.20 -41.80
C MET A 568 39.34 -25.70 -41.93
N ALA A 569 38.35 -24.81 -41.88
CA ALA A 569 36.94 -25.14 -42.05
C ALA A 569 36.67 -25.89 -43.37
N ALA A 570 37.33 -25.48 -44.45
CA ALA A 570 37.24 -26.15 -45.76
C ALA A 570 37.72 -27.62 -45.74
N LYS A 571 38.60 -28.01 -44.80
CA LYS A 571 39.11 -29.39 -44.67
C LYS A 571 38.14 -30.32 -43.92
N TRP A 572 37.24 -29.76 -43.11
CA TRP A 572 36.35 -30.54 -42.22
C TRP A 572 35.19 -31.23 -42.96
N LYS A 573 34.97 -30.91 -44.25
CA LYS A 573 34.04 -31.55 -45.21
C LYS A 573 32.55 -31.58 -44.84
N ALA A 574 32.15 -31.26 -43.61
CA ALA A 574 30.76 -31.13 -43.24
C ALA A 574 30.05 -30.01 -44.02
N LYS A 575 28.73 -30.17 -44.22
CA LYS A 575 27.92 -29.18 -44.94
C LYS A 575 27.83 -27.89 -44.12
N GLY A 576 28.07 -26.74 -44.75
CA GLY A 576 27.97 -25.44 -44.10
C GLY A 576 29.18 -24.98 -43.25
N THR A 577 30.28 -25.73 -43.16
CA THR A 577 31.39 -25.36 -42.25
C THR A 577 32.11 -24.06 -42.64
N VAL A 578 32.21 -23.75 -43.93
CA VAL A 578 32.88 -22.51 -44.39
C VAL A 578 31.99 -21.30 -44.12
N GLU A 579 30.70 -21.47 -44.34
CA GLU A 579 29.61 -20.54 -44.09
C GLU A 579 29.54 -20.22 -42.59
N ALA A 580 29.39 -21.25 -41.74
CA ALA A 580 29.39 -21.11 -40.28
C ALA A 580 30.69 -20.51 -39.74
N ALA A 581 31.86 -20.85 -40.29
CA ALA A 581 33.12 -20.24 -39.91
C ALA A 581 33.20 -18.75 -40.31
N SER A 582 32.60 -18.36 -41.43
CA SER A 582 32.52 -16.94 -41.82
C SER A 582 31.57 -16.14 -40.91
N THR A 583 30.42 -16.71 -40.52
CA THR A 583 29.51 -16.12 -39.52
C THR A 583 30.16 -16.01 -38.14
N ALA A 584 30.86 -17.06 -37.69
CA ALA A 584 31.60 -17.06 -36.43
C ALA A 584 32.75 -16.02 -36.44
N MET A 585 33.38 -15.79 -37.60
CA MET A 585 34.34 -14.69 -37.76
C MET A 585 33.69 -13.31 -37.74
N CYS A 586 32.51 -13.13 -38.34
CA CYS A 586 31.76 -11.88 -38.30
C CYS A 586 31.46 -11.49 -36.84
N PHE A 587 30.77 -12.36 -36.10
CA PHE A 587 30.41 -12.10 -34.71
C PHE A 587 31.63 -12.11 -33.77
N GLY A 588 32.62 -12.96 -34.00
CA GLY A 588 33.87 -12.97 -33.24
C GLY A 588 34.71 -11.71 -33.45
N GLY A 589 34.73 -11.16 -34.67
CA GLY A 589 35.32 -9.85 -34.96
C GLY A 589 34.57 -8.72 -34.29
N ALA A 590 33.23 -8.76 -34.32
CA ALA A 590 32.36 -7.78 -33.68
C ALA A 590 32.52 -7.74 -32.15
N ILE A 591 32.51 -8.89 -31.48
CA ILE A 591 32.81 -9.03 -30.04
C ILE A 591 34.26 -8.61 -29.75
N GLY A 592 35.20 -8.91 -30.66
CA GLY A 592 36.58 -8.44 -30.59
C GLY A 592 36.69 -6.92 -30.54
N ALA A 593 35.94 -6.20 -31.38
CA ALA A 593 35.86 -4.74 -31.35
C ALA A 593 35.19 -4.21 -30.06
N ALA A 594 34.06 -4.81 -29.67
CA ALA A 594 33.33 -4.46 -28.45
C ALA A 594 34.20 -4.57 -27.19
N SER A 595 34.99 -5.64 -27.07
CA SER A 595 35.86 -5.88 -25.89
C SER A 595 36.98 -4.85 -25.69
N VAL A 596 37.28 -4.03 -26.71
CA VAL A 596 38.24 -2.90 -26.63
C VAL A 596 37.57 -1.52 -26.70
N GLY A 597 36.22 -1.47 -26.59
CA GLY A 597 35.44 -0.23 -26.55
C GLY A 597 35.11 0.37 -27.93
N LEU A 598 35.27 -0.38 -29.02
CA LEU A 598 34.87 0.01 -30.37
C LEU A 598 33.49 -0.56 -30.70
N SER A 599 32.73 0.07 -31.60
CA SER A 599 31.41 -0.45 -32.01
C SER A 599 31.53 -1.85 -32.68
N PRO A 600 30.63 -2.81 -32.37
CA PRO A 600 30.69 -4.18 -32.92
C PRO A 600 30.74 -4.22 -34.46
N ILE A 601 30.01 -3.30 -35.09
CA ILE A 601 29.92 -3.12 -36.54
C ILE A 601 31.30 -2.88 -37.19
N VAL A 602 32.24 -2.23 -36.49
CA VAL A 602 33.62 -2.01 -36.96
C VAL A 602 34.42 -3.32 -36.99
N GLY A 603 34.19 -4.19 -36.00
CA GLY A 603 34.81 -5.51 -35.94
C GLY A 603 34.27 -6.47 -37.00
N ALA A 604 32.97 -6.38 -37.30
CA ALA A 604 32.34 -7.09 -38.41
C ALA A 604 32.94 -6.67 -39.76
N PHE A 605 33.04 -5.36 -40.02
CA PHE A 605 33.69 -4.82 -41.23
C PHE A 605 35.13 -5.33 -41.40
N SER A 606 35.93 -5.32 -40.32
CA SER A 606 37.29 -5.89 -40.31
C SER A 606 37.33 -7.40 -40.60
N ALA A 607 36.35 -8.17 -40.13
CA ALA A 607 36.20 -9.59 -40.48
C ALA A 607 35.87 -9.79 -41.97
N GLY A 608 35.06 -8.91 -42.55
CA GLY A 608 34.74 -8.93 -43.98
C GLY A 608 35.98 -8.73 -44.84
N MET A 609 36.77 -7.68 -44.59
CA MET A 609 37.95 -7.35 -45.40
C MET A 609 39.06 -8.42 -45.36
N ALA A 610 39.18 -9.15 -44.24
CA ALA A 610 40.07 -10.30 -44.15
C ALA A 610 39.61 -11.49 -45.01
N LEU A 611 38.29 -11.66 -45.19
CA LEU A 611 37.70 -12.70 -46.02
C LEU A 611 37.52 -12.31 -47.49
N ALA A 612 37.51 -11.01 -47.80
CA ALA A 612 37.60 -10.48 -49.16
C ALA A 612 38.89 -10.91 -49.91
N SER A 613 39.92 -11.40 -49.19
CA SER A 613 41.13 -11.98 -49.77
C SER A 613 41.13 -13.53 -49.83
N SER A 614 40.01 -14.17 -49.48
CA SER A 614 39.87 -15.64 -49.44
C SER A 614 39.58 -16.24 -50.81
N ARG A 615 40.21 -17.38 -51.13
CA ARG A 615 39.87 -18.20 -52.31
C ARG A 615 38.42 -18.73 -52.29
N LEU A 616 37.76 -18.70 -51.13
CA LEU A 616 36.37 -19.11 -50.97
C LEU A 616 35.39 -17.92 -50.90
N LEU A 617 35.85 -16.70 -51.19
CA LEU A 617 35.01 -15.49 -51.20
C LEU A 617 33.69 -15.67 -51.98
N PRO A 618 33.64 -16.26 -53.20
CA PRO A 618 32.37 -16.38 -53.93
C PRO A 618 31.31 -17.21 -53.17
N ARG A 619 31.74 -18.24 -52.43
CA ARG A 619 30.85 -19.10 -51.62
C ARG A 619 30.45 -18.42 -50.31
N ILE A 620 31.36 -17.67 -49.68
CA ILE A 620 31.06 -16.87 -48.49
C ILE A 620 30.06 -15.78 -48.86
N ARG A 621 30.33 -15.02 -49.93
CA ARG A 621 29.46 -13.96 -50.43
C ARG A 621 28.07 -14.47 -50.80
N ASP A 622 27.95 -15.52 -51.62
CA ASP A 622 26.65 -16.13 -51.97
C ASP A 622 25.81 -16.53 -50.75
N TYR A 623 26.45 -16.98 -49.66
CA TYR A 623 25.77 -17.30 -48.40
C TYR A 623 25.38 -16.06 -47.59
N ILE A 624 26.29 -15.08 -47.42
CA ILE A 624 26.03 -13.88 -46.62
C ILE A 624 25.06 -12.93 -47.34
N ASP A 625 25.12 -12.81 -48.67
CA ASP A 625 24.15 -12.05 -49.47
C ASP A 625 22.72 -12.60 -49.25
N LYS A 626 22.56 -13.92 -49.07
CA LYS A 626 21.27 -14.55 -48.71
C LYS A 626 20.82 -14.29 -47.28
N LEU A 627 21.75 -14.13 -46.33
CA LEU A 627 21.40 -13.61 -44.99
C LEU A 627 20.95 -12.14 -45.09
N SER A 628 21.62 -11.33 -45.91
CA SER A 628 21.29 -9.92 -46.13
C SER A 628 19.85 -9.72 -46.60
N MET A 629 19.38 -10.57 -47.52
CA MET A 629 17.99 -10.56 -48.02
C MET A 629 16.92 -10.70 -46.92
N VAL A 630 17.29 -11.15 -45.71
CA VAL A 630 16.42 -11.17 -44.52
C VAL A 630 16.80 -10.03 -43.56
N PHE A 631 18.07 -9.92 -43.19
CA PHE A 631 18.52 -9.05 -42.10
C PHE A 631 18.68 -7.56 -42.47
N SER A 632 19.01 -7.23 -43.73
CA SER A 632 19.01 -5.84 -44.22
C SER A 632 17.61 -5.20 -44.16
N PRO A 633 16.54 -5.84 -44.68
CA PRO A 633 15.18 -5.33 -44.52
C PRO A 633 14.78 -5.10 -43.05
N ILE A 634 15.16 -6.00 -42.14
CA ILE A 634 14.89 -5.81 -40.69
C ILE A 634 15.57 -4.53 -40.20
N PHE A 635 16.88 -4.40 -40.43
CA PHE A 635 17.65 -3.24 -39.98
C PHE A 635 17.05 -1.92 -40.49
N PHE A 636 16.83 -1.78 -41.79
CA PHE A 636 16.31 -0.54 -42.36
C PHE A 636 14.85 -0.27 -41.96
N ALA A 637 14.01 -1.30 -41.85
CA ALA A 637 12.64 -1.13 -41.40
C ALA A 637 12.54 -0.78 -39.89
N VAL A 638 13.44 -1.27 -39.04
CA VAL A 638 13.48 -0.88 -37.61
C VAL A 638 14.00 0.55 -37.44
N ILE A 639 15.06 0.93 -38.16
CA ILE A 639 15.54 2.33 -38.23
C ILE A 639 14.42 3.27 -38.72
N GLY A 640 13.68 2.86 -39.76
CA GLY A 640 12.53 3.59 -40.26
C GLY A 640 11.37 3.64 -39.26
N ALA A 641 11.09 2.57 -38.53
CA ALA A 641 10.02 2.53 -37.55
C ALA A 641 10.29 3.45 -36.35
N ALA A 642 11.55 3.65 -35.98
CA ALA A 642 11.93 4.62 -34.96
C ALA A 642 11.66 6.10 -35.38
N PHE A 643 11.31 6.39 -36.64
CA PHE A 643 11.03 7.75 -37.12
C PHE A 643 9.74 8.35 -36.53
N ASN A 644 9.86 9.32 -35.63
CA ASN A 644 8.70 10.04 -35.10
C ASN A 644 8.22 11.18 -36.01
N ALA A 645 7.31 10.86 -36.93
CA ALA A 645 6.67 11.85 -37.81
C ALA A 645 5.94 12.97 -37.05
N ARG A 646 5.50 12.74 -35.80
CA ARG A 646 4.81 13.74 -34.97
C ARG A 646 5.77 14.75 -34.32
N ALA A 647 7.08 14.48 -34.34
CA ALA A 647 8.12 15.38 -33.86
C ALA A 647 8.53 16.45 -34.89
N LEU A 648 7.95 16.42 -36.11
CA LEU A 648 8.18 17.41 -37.15
C LEU A 648 7.41 18.72 -36.87
N ASN A 649 8.07 19.66 -36.20
CA ASN A 649 7.61 21.04 -36.04
C ASN A 649 8.43 22.01 -36.92
N PHE A 650 8.11 23.30 -36.92
CA PHE A 650 8.80 24.30 -37.75
C PHE A 650 10.32 24.39 -37.47
N ASN A 651 10.74 24.25 -36.20
CA ASN A 651 12.15 24.19 -35.84
C ASN A 651 12.80 22.92 -36.38
N THR A 652 12.15 21.76 -36.25
CA THR A 652 12.64 20.48 -36.82
C THR A 652 12.86 20.57 -38.33
N VAL A 653 11.93 21.22 -39.05
CA VAL A 653 12.03 21.44 -40.51
C VAL A 653 13.18 22.40 -40.86
N TRP A 654 13.42 23.43 -40.05
CA TRP A 654 14.56 24.32 -40.23
C TRP A 654 15.90 23.62 -39.95
N ILE A 655 16.00 22.87 -38.85
CA ILE A 655 17.17 22.04 -38.51
C ILE A 655 17.46 21.03 -39.65
N MET A 656 16.44 20.33 -40.14
CA MET A 656 16.54 19.43 -41.28
C MET A 656 17.09 20.13 -42.53
N ALA A 657 16.59 21.33 -42.87
CA ALA A 657 17.11 22.11 -44.00
C ALA A 657 18.58 22.50 -43.83
N VAL A 658 18.99 22.89 -42.61
CA VAL A 658 20.40 23.18 -42.28
C VAL A 658 21.26 21.91 -42.40
N LEU A 659 20.81 20.77 -41.87
CA LEU A 659 21.53 19.50 -41.97
C LEU A 659 21.71 19.04 -43.43
N ILE A 660 20.71 19.22 -44.29
CA ILE A 660 20.82 18.95 -45.73
C ILE A 660 21.84 19.89 -46.39
N ALA A 661 21.79 21.18 -46.09
CA ALA A 661 22.75 22.15 -46.61
C ALA A 661 24.19 21.81 -46.18
N VAL A 662 24.40 21.47 -44.90
CA VAL A 662 25.70 21.01 -44.38
C VAL A 662 26.13 19.70 -45.03
N ALA A 663 25.24 18.70 -45.16
CA ALA A 663 25.56 17.41 -45.77
C ALA A 663 26.06 17.52 -47.21
N ILE A 664 25.50 18.46 -47.98
CA ILE A 664 25.92 18.81 -49.34
C ILE A 664 27.24 19.60 -49.30
N VAL A 665 27.25 20.77 -48.64
CA VAL A 665 28.39 21.70 -48.67
C VAL A 665 29.66 21.05 -48.12
N SER A 666 29.56 20.27 -47.04
CA SER A 666 30.72 19.60 -46.44
C SER A 666 31.40 18.57 -47.35
N LYS A 667 30.69 17.89 -48.26
CA LYS A 667 31.29 16.99 -49.26
C LYS A 667 31.76 17.72 -50.52
N LEU A 668 31.09 18.82 -50.90
CA LEU A 668 31.60 19.72 -51.94
C LEU A 668 32.93 20.39 -51.52
N VAL A 669 33.08 20.76 -50.24
CA VAL A 669 34.33 21.24 -49.64
C VAL A 669 35.30 20.06 -49.44
N GLY A 670 34.90 19.05 -48.68
CA GLY A 670 35.75 17.95 -48.21
C GLY A 670 36.28 17.03 -49.32
N CYS A 671 35.44 16.58 -50.23
CA CYS A 671 35.87 15.78 -51.38
C CYS A 671 36.15 16.67 -52.60
N GLY A 672 35.27 17.64 -52.88
CA GLY A 672 35.27 18.38 -54.13
C GLY A 672 36.44 19.36 -54.31
N MET A 673 36.84 20.12 -53.27
CA MET A 673 37.97 21.04 -53.38
C MET A 673 39.31 20.31 -53.51
N PRO A 674 39.64 19.29 -52.68
CA PRO A 674 40.85 18.50 -52.88
C PRO A 674 40.88 17.76 -54.21
N ALA A 675 39.75 17.20 -54.66
CA ALA A 675 39.67 16.60 -55.99
C ALA A 675 39.91 17.62 -57.11
N SER A 676 39.40 18.85 -56.98
CA SER A 676 39.64 19.94 -57.94
C SER A 676 41.13 20.25 -58.08
N ALA A 677 41.86 20.35 -56.95
CA ALA A 677 43.29 20.61 -56.93
C ALA A 677 44.10 19.41 -57.48
N LEU A 678 43.77 18.18 -57.05
CA LEU A 678 44.47 16.95 -57.42
C LEU A 678 44.22 16.50 -58.87
N LEU A 679 43.10 16.91 -59.48
CA LEU A 679 42.79 16.72 -60.90
C LEU A 679 43.14 17.93 -61.78
N LYS A 680 43.44 19.09 -61.17
CA LYS A 680 43.64 20.39 -61.84
C LYS A 680 42.42 20.84 -62.68
N ASP A 681 41.22 20.44 -62.28
CA ASP A 681 39.97 20.73 -63.00
C ASP A 681 38.82 20.92 -61.97
N PRO A 682 38.32 22.16 -61.78
CA PRO A 682 37.22 22.45 -60.86
C PRO A 682 35.90 21.73 -61.20
N ARG A 683 35.63 21.44 -62.48
CA ARG A 683 34.42 20.70 -62.87
C ARG A 683 34.55 19.25 -62.44
N ARG A 684 35.68 18.60 -62.72
CA ARG A 684 35.92 17.21 -62.29
C ARG A 684 35.92 17.07 -60.77
N GLY A 685 36.53 18.02 -60.06
CA GLY A 685 36.46 18.05 -58.60
C GLY A 685 35.05 18.22 -58.08
N LEU A 686 34.25 19.13 -58.67
CA LEU A 686 32.82 19.25 -58.36
C LEU A 686 32.05 17.94 -58.60
N ARG A 687 32.36 17.17 -59.66
CA ARG A 687 31.75 15.84 -59.89
C ARG A 687 32.11 14.82 -58.80
N VAL A 688 33.36 14.81 -58.34
CA VAL A 688 33.77 13.98 -57.18
C VAL A 688 33.07 14.44 -55.90
N GLY A 689 32.95 15.74 -55.65
CA GLY A 689 32.20 16.29 -54.52
C GLY A 689 30.74 15.87 -54.55
N ILE A 690 30.06 15.99 -55.70
CA ILE A 690 28.66 15.61 -55.89
C ILE A 690 28.47 14.10 -55.68
N GLY A 691 29.31 13.25 -56.25
CA GLY A 691 29.23 11.80 -56.09
C GLY A 691 29.49 11.30 -54.67
N MET A 692 29.96 12.15 -53.77
CA MET A 692 30.18 11.83 -52.35
C MET A 692 29.11 12.47 -51.42
N ILE A 693 28.06 13.10 -51.94
CA ILE A 693 26.97 13.71 -51.13
C ILE A 693 26.08 12.64 -50.48
N SER A 694 25.84 11.50 -51.14
CA SER A 694 24.88 10.49 -50.72
C SER A 694 25.24 9.89 -49.37
N ARG A 695 24.30 9.95 -48.43
CA ARG A 695 24.35 9.21 -47.16
C ARG A 695 23.58 7.91 -47.30
N GLY A 696 23.76 7.00 -46.36
CA GLY A 696 23.06 5.71 -46.37
C GLY A 696 23.35 4.90 -45.12
N GLU A 697 23.59 3.60 -45.32
CA GLU A 697 23.77 2.55 -44.34
C GLU A 697 24.52 2.98 -43.06
N VAL A 698 25.79 3.37 -43.16
CA VAL A 698 26.61 3.73 -41.99
C VAL A 698 26.10 5.00 -41.29
N GLY A 699 25.60 5.99 -42.04
CA GLY A 699 25.00 7.19 -41.45
C GLY A 699 23.72 6.88 -40.67
N LEU A 700 22.88 5.99 -41.19
CA LEU A 700 21.66 5.52 -40.51
C LEU A 700 21.98 4.67 -39.27
N ILE A 701 23.05 3.87 -39.31
CA ILE A 701 23.58 3.15 -38.14
C ILE A 701 24.00 4.13 -37.04
N VAL A 702 24.79 5.16 -37.37
CA VAL A 702 25.25 6.17 -36.41
C VAL A 702 24.06 6.91 -35.79
N ALA A 703 23.10 7.33 -36.61
CA ALA A 703 21.88 7.99 -36.15
C ALA A 703 21.01 7.08 -35.27
N GLY A 704 20.88 5.80 -35.64
CA GLY A 704 20.14 4.78 -34.91
C GLY A 704 20.72 4.55 -33.52
N ILE A 705 22.04 4.34 -33.43
CA ILE A 705 22.76 4.24 -32.14
C ILE A 705 22.56 5.52 -31.31
N GLY A 706 22.58 6.69 -31.94
CA GLY A 706 22.35 7.97 -31.25
C GLY A 706 20.97 8.12 -30.62
N VAL A 707 19.91 7.63 -31.27
CA VAL A 707 18.54 7.68 -30.71
C VAL A 707 18.27 6.56 -29.71
N THR A 708 18.80 5.34 -29.92
CA THR A 708 18.61 4.22 -28.97
C THR A 708 19.43 4.39 -27.68
N SER A 709 20.56 5.09 -27.73
CA SER A 709 21.31 5.52 -26.53
C SER A 709 20.71 6.76 -25.84
N GLY A 710 19.61 7.33 -26.37
CA GLY A 710 18.92 8.48 -25.79
C GLY A 710 19.63 9.83 -25.96
N ILE A 711 20.71 9.89 -26.74
CA ILE A 711 21.53 11.10 -26.92
C ILE A 711 20.90 12.02 -27.97
N ILE A 712 20.43 11.45 -29.08
CA ILE A 712 19.69 12.16 -30.11
C ILE A 712 18.19 12.11 -29.80
N ALA A 713 17.58 13.28 -29.65
CA ALA A 713 16.14 13.42 -29.51
C ALA A 713 15.39 13.05 -30.82
N GLN A 714 14.13 12.61 -30.67
CA GLN A 714 13.32 12.05 -31.75
C GLN A 714 13.05 13.01 -32.93
N ASP A 715 13.05 14.31 -32.68
CA ASP A 715 12.94 15.37 -33.68
C ASP A 715 14.22 15.50 -34.53
N LEU A 716 15.38 15.53 -33.88
CA LEU A 716 16.67 15.54 -34.55
C LEU A 716 16.92 14.22 -35.31
N TYR A 717 16.53 13.08 -34.76
CA TYR A 717 16.58 11.79 -35.45
C TYR A 717 15.74 11.82 -36.74
N ALA A 718 14.52 12.35 -36.69
CA ALA A 718 13.69 12.53 -37.88
C ALA A 718 14.34 13.47 -38.92
N ALA A 719 14.92 14.59 -38.48
CA ALA A 719 15.64 15.51 -39.35
C ALA A 719 16.86 14.86 -40.04
N ILE A 720 17.59 14.00 -39.31
CA ILE A 720 18.74 13.24 -39.83
C ILE A 720 18.29 12.21 -40.87
N ILE A 721 17.26 11.39 -40.60
CA ILE A 721 16.83 10.38 -41.59
C ILE A 721 16.32 11.05 -42.87
N THR A 722 15.54 12.13 -42.76
CA THR A 722 15.07 12.86 -43.96
C THR A 722 16.24 13.50 -44.72
N MET A 723 17.30 13.94 -44.04
CA MET A 723 18.56 14.35 -44.68
C MET A 723 19.23 13.19 -45.44
N VAL A 724 19.27 11.97 -44.89
CA VAL A 724 19.80 10.78 -45.59
C VAL A 724 18.99 10.44 -46.84
N ILE A 725 17.65 10.46 -46.74
CA ILE A 725 16.75 10.19 -47.88
C ILE A 725 16.94 11.24 -48.98
N LEU A 726 16.96 12.53 -48.63
CA LEU A 726 17.07 13.60 -49.63
C LEU A 726 18.46 13.66 -50.25
N THR A 727 19.55 13.48 -49.49
CA THR A 727 20.90 13.40 -50.07
C THR A 727 21.06 12.17 -50.98
N THR A 728 20.44 11.03 -50.65
CA THR A 728 20.36 9.85 -51.54
C THR A 728 19.69 10.19 -52.86
N VAL A 729 18.52 10.83 -52.84
CA VAL A 729 17.74 11.14 -54.06
C VAL A 729 18.40 12.26 -54.89
N ILE A 730 18.96 13.28 -54.24
CA ILE A 730 19.60 14.43 -54.90
C ILE A 730 20.89 14.02 -55.64
N THR A 731 21.67 13.08 -55.08
CA THR A 731 23.00 12.71 -55.61
C THR A 731 22.97 12.23 -57.07
N PRO A 732 22.15 11.23 -57.47
CA PRO A 732 22.04 10.81 -58.87
C PRO A 732 21.57 11.93 -59.81
N ILE A 733 20.68 12.81 -59.35
CA ILE A 733 20.12 13.90 -60.15
C ILE A 733 21.20 14.97 -60.43
N MET A 734 21.94 15.38 -59.40
CA MET A 734 23.06 16.31 -59.55
C MET A 734 24.20 15.70 -60.36
N LEU A 735 24.54 14.43 -60.13
CA LEU A 735 25.64 13.77 -60.83
C LEU A 735 25.33 13.59 -62.32
N LYS A 736 24.12 13.13 -62.68
CA LYS A 736 23.66 13.04 -64.08
C LYS A 736 23.68 14.41 -64.77
N ARG A 737 23.21 15.48 -64.11
CA ARG A 737 23.30 16.85 -64.64
C ARG A 737 24.74 17.34 -64.82
N SER A 738 25.66 17.00 -63.91
CA SER A 738 27.07 17.45 -63.95
C SER A 738 27.88 16.88 -65.13
N TYR A 739 27.45 15.76 -65.72
CA TYR A 739 28.03 15.16 -66.92
C TYR A 739 27.28 15.50 -68.21
N ALA A 740 26.06 16.07 -68.14
CA ALA A 740 25.21 16.31 -69.32
C ALA A 740 25.88 17.20 -70.39
N GLY A 741 26.75 18.13 -69.98
CA GLY A 741 27.52 18.98 -70.89
C GLY A 741 28.59 18.25 -71.73
N GLU A 742 28.93 16.99 -71.44
CA GLU A 742 29.89 16.21 -72.24
C GLU A 742 29.24 15.48 -73.42
N GLY A 743 27.90 15.38 -73.46
CA GLY A 743 27.19 14.66 -74.53
C GLY A 743 27.24 15.38 -75.90
N ALA A 744 27.51 16.68 -75.91
CA ALA A 744 27.46 17.52 -77.12
C ALA A 744 28.72 17.46 -78.00
N SER A 745 29.80 16.81 -77.55
CA SER A 745 31.09 16.74 -78.28
C SER A 745 31.57 15.31 -78.54
N ALA A 746 30.66 14.34 -78.54
CA ALA A 746 30.96 12.91 -78.79
C ALA A 746 30.26 12.34 -80.04
N HIS A 747 29.51 13.19 -80.76
CA HIS A 747 28.79 12.87 -82.00
C HIS A 747 29.01 13.96 -83.08
N ALA A 748 30.25 14.46 -83.15
CA ALA A 748 30.78 15.38 -84.15
C ALA A 748 32.18 14.93 -84.55
#